data_AF-A0AAV5QVX9-F1
#
_entry.id   AF-A0AAV5QVX9-F1
#
_cell.length_a   1.000
_cell.length_b   1.000
_cell.length_c   1.000
_cell.angle_alpha   90.00
_cell.angle_beta   90.00
_cell.angle_gamma   90.00
#
_symmetry.space_group_name_H-M   'P 1'
#
loop_
_entity.id
_entity.type
_entity.pdbx_description
1 polymer ?
#
loop_
_entity_poly.entity_id
_entity_poly.type
_entity_poly.pdbx_seq_one_letter_code
_entity_poly.pdbx_strand_id
1 'polypeptide(L)'
;MIVDVDEADVAILEENLNKSRALISSVNLGLKKIAHTSQRSETLIKPMIDNSRRLEIYQRNIKECLKLVDKVKDSASTVAQYEAVLENVSVLENNLPKYIQCLKDSKKVLSDMRMLKIDEFRGVFDNIVKVIKNGEAKLLIFAKNSIIKYSKPFDPTQVMTENLPFPVLDDNVINKMMMIVQYFADFKKIGGKAGSVDDFLEIENIYIEQRRIYVSESLGFLEASTKPLSKGANVPYEKNSNGINHYTDALIQFMLTENDLIIKIFSNIKYTDQKLKNVVLNAAKKLRIFEKLFSTIFSTFVNIVQQIIDFINKNYGTEGVLSFELVQCYLKVSPALDKVNATASNNQSVKRLESIFDNIKSISGNLFREYLKFIDTRISNIITMPSDNGVSECTVELISRMRKFSEYRQASLSIVGDMKPGTWIPSPKPQWLGVFSSINTSTPIDENNKEFLLSSYFSDCIDAIMISLEIKAKVLLPKKTSTIGYFLMTNLTLIEQVMKKSEIYSILGTAGNERLEKLRKRALNMFLTSWKGLASTLMDVTVITGGNNGTNKKTKISSKDKDAIKDKWKTFNNEFDELVKGFKAYGIKDQQLKQYLVKEISFVIPLYNRFYEKYANGEFTKHSSKYIKYDKGKLASIIQTL
;
A
#
# COMPACT_ATOMS: atom_id res chain seq x y z
N MET A 1 -132.58 -34.27 -88.37
CA MET A 1 -132.45 -33.32 -87.26
C MET A 1 -130.96 -33.09 -87.07
N ILE A 2 -130.53 -31.84 -87.26
CA ILE A 2 -129.14 -31.37 -87.23
C ILE A 2 -128.60 -31.58 -85.81
N VAL A 3 -127.37 -32.12 -85.67
CA VAL A 3 -126.62 -32.13 -84.41
C VAL A 3 -125.28 -31.45 -84.69
N ASP A 4 -125.00 -30.41 -83.89
CA ASP A 4 -123.94 -29.40 -84.01
C ASP A 4 -122.52 -29.98 -83.91
N VAL A 5 -121.66 -29.62 -84.87
CA VAL A 5 -120.24 -29.99 -84.95
C VAL A 5 -119.38 -29.12 -84.01
N ASP A 6 -119.84 -27.91 -83.70
CA ASP A 6 -119.11 -26.96 -82.87
C ASP A 6 -119.04 -27.39 -81.39
N GLU A 7 -120.03 -28.15 -80.91
CA GLU A 7 -120.05 -28.68 -79.54
C GLU A 7 -119.03 -29.83 -79.37
N ALA A 8 -118.77 -30.59 -80.43
CA ALA A 8 -117.76 -31.66 -80.42
C ALA A 8 -116.32 -31.12 -80.42
N ASP A 9 -116.03 -30.06 -81.18
CA ASP A 9 -114.68 -29.48 -81.22
C ASP A 9 -114.32 -28.72 -79.92
N VAL A 10 -115.30 -28.06 -79.29
CA VAL A 10 -115.14 -27.46 -77.96
C VAL A 10 -114.88 -28.55 -76.90
N ALA A 11 -115.58 -29.69 -76.99
CA ALA A 11 -115.36 -30.82 -76.10
C ALA A 11 -113.95 -31.45 -76.29
N ILE A 12 -113.46 -31.55 -77.52
CA ILE A 12 -112.10 -32.06 -77.82
C ILE A 12 -111.02 -31.09 -77.32
N LEU A 13 -111.24 -29.78 -77.47
CA LEU A 13 -110.31 -28.77 -76.95
C LEU A 13 -110.31 -28.74 -75.42
N GLU A 14 -111.47 -28.87 -74.76
CA GLU A 14 -111.54 -29.08 -73.30
C GLU A 14 -110.83 -30.37 -72.87
N GLU A 15 -110.97 -31.46 -73.63
CA GLU A 15 -110.27 -32.72 -73.35
C GLU A 15 -108.74 -32.56 -73.48
N ASN A 16 -108.26 -31.86 -74.52
CA ASN A 16 -106.84 -31.59 -74.71
C ASN A 16 -106.28 -30.62 -73.66
N LEU A 17 -107.06 -29.62 -73.24
CA LEU A 17 -106.69 -28.69 -72.18
C LEU A 17 -106.66 -29.42 -70.81
N ASN A 18 -107.58 -30.35 -70.59
CA ASN A 18 -107.57 -31.25 -69.43
C ASN A 18 -106.38 -32.22 -69.46
N LYS A 19 -106.02 -32.79 -70.62
CA LYS A 19 -104.80 -33.61 -70.78
C LYS A 19 -103.53 -32.79 -70.53
N SER A 20 -103.45 -31.57 -71.05
CA SER A 20 -102.30 -30.69 -70.84
C SER A 20 -102.19 -30.22 -69.38
N ARG A 21 -103.32 -29.93 -68.72
CA ARG A 21 -103.38 -29.69 -67.26
C ARG A 21 -102.95 -30.92 -66.46
N ALA A 22 -103.34 -32.13 -66.88
CA ALA A 22 -102.92 -33.37 -66.24
C ALA A 22 -101.41 -33.61 -66.41
N LEU A 23 -100.85 -33.30 -67.58
CA LEU A 23 -99.41 -33.36 -67.85
C LEU A 23 -98.62 -32.32 -67.05
N ILE A 24 -99.09 -31.07 -67.00
CA ILE A 24 -98.49 -30.00 -66.19
C ILE A 24 -98.57 -30.35 -64.70
N SER A 25 -99.67 -30.94 -64.26
CA SER A 25 -99.83 -31.45 -62.90
C SER A 25 -98.84 -32.60 -62.62
N SER A 26 -98.68 -33.54 -63.55
CA SER A 26 -97.71 -34.64 -63.47
C SER A 26 -96.26 -34.15 -63.43
N VAL A 27 -95.89 -33.17 -64.26
CA VAL A 27 -94.55 -32.56 -64.26
C VAL A 27 -94.31 -31.77 -62.98
N ASN A 28 -95.29 -31.01 -62.49
CA ASN A 28 -95.19 -30.34 -61.19
C ASN A 28 -95.07 -31.33 -60.03
N LEU A 29 -95.77 -32.46 -60.09
CA LEU A 29 -95.63 -33.55 -59.13
C LEU A 29 -94.24 -34.19 -59.22
N GLY A 30 -93.72 -34.41 -60.43
CA GLY A 30 -92.37 -34.92 -60.66
C GLY A 30 -91.29 -33.97 -60.12
N LEU A 31 -91.40 -32.67 -60.41
CA LEU A 31 -90.50 -31.64 -59.90
C LEU A 31 -90.59 -31.50 -58.38
N LYS A 32 -91.81 -31.51 -57.80
CA LYS A 32 -91.98 -31.54 -56.34
C LYS A 32 -91.37 -32.79 -55.72
N LYS A 33 -91.49 -33.95 -56.37
CA LYS A 33 -90.90 -35.21 -55.90
C LYS A 33 -89.38 -35.18 -55.95
N ILE A 34 -88.79 -34.63 -57.02
CA ILE A 34 -87.34 -34.45 -57.15
C ILE A 34 -86.82 -33.41 -56.15
N ALA A 35 -87.46 -32.25 -56.03
CA ALA A 35 -87.10 -31.22 -55.07
C ALA A 35 -87.18 -31.76 -53.64
N HIS A 36 -88.23 -32.50 -53.30
CA HIS A 36 -88.37 -33.15 -52.00
C HIS A 36 -87.30 -34.25 -51.78
N THR A 37 -86.93 -35.01 -52.82
CA THR A 37 -85.87 -36.04 -52.73
C THR A 37 -84.49 -35.41 -52.60
N SER A 38 -84.23 -34.31 -53.30
CA SER A 38 -82.99 -33.52 -53.21
C SER A 38 -82.85 -32.88 -51.84
N GLN A 39 -83.90 -32.22 -51.33
CA GLN A 39 -83.92 -31.62 -50.00
C GLN A 39 -83.86 -32.67 -48.88
N ARG A 40 -84.46 -33.85 -49.09
CA ARG A 40 -84.33 -35.00 -48.19
C ARG A 40 -82.91 -35.59 -48.23
N SER A 41 -82.27 -35.62 -49.40
CA SER A 41 -80.88 -36.06 -49.53
C SER A 41 -79.92 -35.04 -48.91
N GLU A 42 -80.17 -33.74 -49.08
CA GLU A 42 -79.39 -32.69 -48.44
C GLU A 42 -79.51 -32.75 -46.91
N THR A 43 -80.73 -32.95 -46.38
CA THR A 43 -80.94 -33.09 -44.93
C THR A 43 -80.38 -34.40 -44.36
N LEU A 44 -80.28 -35.48 -45.15
CA LEU A 44 -79.70 -36.75 -44.72
C LEU A 44 -78.17 -36.83 -44.89
N ILE A 45 -77.62 -36.26 -45.97
CA ILE A 45 -76.20 -36.36 -46.33
C ILE A 45 -75.37 -35.29 -45.61
N LYS A 46 -75.89 -34.07 -45.45
CA LYS A 46 -75.16 -32.97 -44.80
C LYS A 46 -74.70 -33.31 -43.36
N PRO A 47 -75.54 -33.90 -42.48
CA PRO A 47 -75.10 -34.36 -41.16
C PRO A 47 -74.06 -35.48 -41.23
N MET A 48 -74.13 -36.34 -42.24
CA MET A 48 -73.15 -37.41 -42.46
C MET A 48 -71.79 -36.85 -42.87
N ILE A 49 -71.75 -35.86 -43.77
CA ILE A 49 -70.52 -35.17 -44.17
C ILE A 49 -69.93 -34.39 -42.99
N ASP A 50 -70.77 -33.70 -42.22
CA ASP A 50 -70.33 -32.97 -41.02
C ASP A 50 -69.80 -33.92 -39.93
N ASN A 51 -70.45 -35.08 -39.74
CA ASN A 51 -69.95 -36.14 -38.86
C ASN A 51 -68.65 -36.76 -39.38
N SER A 52 -68.51 -36.95 -40.69
CA SER A 52 -67.27 -37.46 -41.30
C SER A 52 -66.11 -36.47 -41.10
N ARG A 53 -66.34 -35.17 -41.33
CA ARG A 53 -65.35 -34.12 -41.05
C ARG A 53 -64.99 -34.08 -39.56
N ARG A 54 -65.98 -34.19 -38.66
CA ARG A 54 -65.71 -34.29 -37.22
C ARG A 54 -64.88 -35.52 -36.89
N LEU A 55 -65.18 -36.68 -37.48
CA LEU A 55 -64.42 -37.91 -37.31
C LEU A 55 -63.00 -37.79 -37.86
N GLU A 56 -62.78 -37.15 -39.00
CA GLU A 56 -61.43 -36.86 -39.52
C GLU A 56 -60.65 -35.94 -38.59
N ILE A 57 -61.29 -34.89 -38.07
CA ILE A 57 -60.67 -33.98 -37.09
C ILE A 57 -60.34 -34.74 -35.79
N TYR A 58 -61.26 -35.56 -35.28
CA TYR A 58 -61.00 -36.38 -34.09
C TYR A 58 -59.91 -37.41 -34.33
N GLN A 59 -59.92 -38.10 -35.47
CA GLN A 59 -58.89 -39.07 -35.82
C GLN A 59 -57.52 -38.40 -35.94
N ARG A 60 -57.45 -37.20 -36.52
CA ARG A 60 -56.22 -36.41 -36.60
C ARG A 60 -55.72 -36.01 -35.21
N ASN A 61 -56.61 -35.48 -34.37
CA ASN A 61 -56.27 -35.05 -33.01
C ASN A 61 -55.85 -36.25 -32.13
N ILE A 62 -56.51 -37.40 -32.25
CA ILE A 62 -56.15 -38.63 -31.53
C ILE A 62 -54.76 -39.12 -31.98
N LYS A 63 -54.47 -39.10 -33.29
CA LYS A 63 -53.13 -39.44 -33.81
C LYS A 63 -52.05 -38.48 -33.31
N GLU A 64 -52.34 -37.18 -33.21
CA GLU A 64 -51.43 -36.18 -32.65
C GLU A 64 -51.22 -36.38 -31.14
N CYS A 65 -52.27 -36.65 -30.37
CA CYS A 65 -52.18 -36.99 -28.94
C CYS A 65 -51.38 -38.27 -28.71
N LEU A 66 -51.59 -39.33 -29.49
CA LEU A 66 -50.81 -40.57 -29.38
C LEU A 66 -49.32 -40.31 -29.62
N LYS A 67 -48.98 -39.52 -30.64
CA LYS A 67 -47.59 -39.10 -30.89
C LYS A 67 -46.99 -38.29 -29.74
N LEU A 68 -47.78 -37.44 -29.08
CA LEU A 68 -47.33 -36.70 -27.89
C LEU A 68 -47.10 -37.63 -26.71
N VAL A 69 -47.98 -38.60 -26.46
CA VAL A 69 -47.84 -39.59 -25.38
C VAL A 69 -46.62 -40.48 -25.60
N ASP A 70 -46.37 -40.94 -26.83
CA ASP A 70 -45.16 -41.71 -27.16
C ASP A 70 -43.89 -40.88 -26.87
N LYS A 71 -43.87 -39.61 -27.29
CA LYS A 71 -42.76 -38.69 -26.96
C LYS A 71 -42.59 -38.46 -25.45
N VAL A 72 -43.68 -38.38 -24.69
CA VAL A 72 -43.63 -38.26 -23.22
C VAL A 72 -43.03 -39.51 -22.60
N LYS A 73 -43.42 -40.69 -23.08
CA LYS A 73 -42.86 -41.98 -22.63
C LYS A 73 -41.36 -42.09 -22.93
N ASP A 74 -40.95 -41.74 -24.14
CA ASP A 74 -39.54 -41.72 -24.54
C ASP A 74 -38.73 -40.75 -23.67
N SER A 75 -39.30 -39.57 -23.42
CA SER A 75 -38.71 -38.55 -22.56
C SER A 75 -38.60 -39.02 -21.11
N ALA A 76 -39.61 -39.69 -20.57
CA ALA A 76 -39.58 -40.25 -19.21
C ALA A 76 -38.50 -41.35 -19.07
N SER A 77 -38.33 -42.19 -20.09
CA SER A 77 -37.25 -43.17 -20.14
C SER A 77 -35.87 -42.51 -20.15
N THR A 78 -35.70 -41.43 -20.92
CA THR A 78 -34.43 -40.66 -20.93
C THR A 78 -34.16 -40.00 -19.58
N VAL A 79 -35.18 -39.44 -18.93
CA VAL A 79 -35.06 -38.84 -17.59
C VAL A 79 -34.60 -39.88 -16.56
N ALA A 80 -35.16 -41.09 -16.57
CA ALA A 80 -34.73 -42.15 -15.66
C ALA A 80 -33.27 -42.58 -15.89
N GLN A 81 -32.81 -42.61 -17.15
CA GLN A 81 -31.40 -42.88 -17.47
C GLN A 81 -30.47 -41.78 -16.95
N TYR A 82 -30.85 -40.52 -17.10
CA TYR A 82 -30.09 -39.39 -16.56
C TYR A 82 -30.08 -39.39 -15.03
N GLU A 83 -31.21 -39.68 -14.40
CA GLU A 83 -31.33 -39.81 -12.94
C GLU A 83 -30.34 -40.85 -12.40
N ALA A 84 -30.27 -42.03 -13.00
CA ALA A 84 -29.32 -43.08 -12.60
C ALA A 84 -27.84 -42.62 -12.68
N VAL A 85 -27.49 -41.81 -13.68
CA VAL A 85 -26.12 -41.26 -13.83
C VAL A 85 -25.86 -40.14 -12.83
N LEU A 86 -26.82 -39.23 -12.65
CA LEU A 86 -26.69 -38.06 -11.77
C LEU A 86 -26.77 -38.43 -10.28
N GLU A 87 -27.40 -39.56 -9.96
CA GLU A 87 -27.46 -40.07 -8.60
C GLU A 87 -26.14 -40.66 -8.13
N ASN A 88 -25.38 -41.25 -9.06
CA ASN A 88 -24.13 -41.96 -8.79
C ASN A 88 -22.94 -41.00 -8.56
N VAL A 89 -22.52 -40.86 -7.29
CA VAL A 89 -21.41 -39.99 -6.87
C VAL A 89 -20.07 -40.41 -7.47
N SER A 90 -19.86 -41.70 -7.76
CA SER A 90 -18.59 -42.17 -8.34
C SER A 90 -18.33 -41.62 -9.75
N VAL A 91 -19.39 -41.34 -10.51
CA VAL A 91 -19.29 -40.72 -11.84
C VAL A 91 -18.81 -39.28 -11.71
N LEU A 92 -19.25 -38.57 -10.68
CA LEU A 92 -18.84 -37.19 -10.41
C LEU A 92 -17.35 -37.10 -10.05
N GLU A 93 -16.85 -38.01 -9.22
CA GLU A 93 -15.45 -38.01 -8.76
C GLU A 93 -14.48 -38.43 -9.87
N ASN A 94 -14.84 -39.48 -10.63
CA ASN A 94 -13.97 -40.11 -11.62
C ASN A 94 -14.14 -39.54 -13.04
N ASN A 95 -15.33 -39.06 -13.41
CA ASN A 95 -15.63 -38.58 -14.76
C ASN A 95 -16.58 -37.38 -14.76
N LEU A 96 -16.10 -36.27 -14.18
CA LEU A 96 -16.78 -34.97 -14.18
C LEU A 96 -17.26 -34.52 -15.58
N PRO A 97 -16.50 -34.69 -16.69
CA PRO A 97 -17.00 -34.34 -18.03
C PRO A 97 -18.30 -35.05 -18.40
N LYS A 98 -18.40 -36.36 -18.12
CA LYS A 98 -19.61 -37.15 -18.39
C LYS A 98 -20.78 -36.69 -17.51
N TYR A 99 -20.51 -36.38 -16.24
CA TYR A 99 -21.53 -35.87 -15.32
C TYR A 99 -22.11 -34.52 -15.80
N ILE A 100 -21.22 -33.58 -16.17
CA ILE A 100 -21.62 -32.27 -16.71
C ILE A 100 -22.39 -32.44 -18.02
N GLN A 101 -21.94 -33.30 -18.93
CA GLN A 101 -22.63 -33.55 -20.19
C GLN A 101 -24.05 -34.08 -19.95
N CYS A 102 -24.21 -35.03 -19.02
CA CYS A 102 -25.52 -35.54 -18.63
C CYS A 102 -26.45 -34.42 -18.11
N LEU A 103 -25.93 -33.47 -17.32
CA LEU A 103 -26.68 -32.28 -16.87
C LEU A 103 -27.06 -31.38 -18.04
N LYS A 104 -26.14 -31.14 -18.98
CA LYS A 104 -26.40 -30.35 -20.20
C LYS A 104 -27.52 -30.97 -21.04
N ASP A 105 -27.46 -32.28 -21.24
CA ASP A 105 -28.45 -33.03 -22.02
C ASP A 105 -29.81 -33.04 -21.30
N SER A 106 -29.82 -33.19 -19.98
CA SER A 106 -31.04 -33.09 -19.15
C SER A 106 -31.71 -31.72 -19.27
N LYS A 107 -30.93 -30.63 -19.24
CA LYS A 107 -31.45 -29.26 -19.46
C LYS A 107 -31.96 -29.04 -20.89
N LYS A 108 -31.31 -29.65 -21.90
CA LYS A 108 -31.78 -29.60 -23.29
C LYS A 108 -33.13 -30.30 -23.44
N VAL A 109 -33.28 -31.48 -22.84
CA VAL A 109 -34.58 -32.19 -22.80
C VAL A 109 -35.65 -31.34 -22.10
N LEU A 110 -35.32 -30.66 -21.00
CA LEU A 110 -36.24 -29.74 -20.34
C LEU A 110 -36.66 -28.57 -21.26
N SER A 111 -35.74 -28.00 -22.05
CA SER A 111 -36.11 -26.96 -23.03
C SER A 111 -36.96 -27.49 -24.17
N ASP A 112 -36.67 -28.70 -24.65
CA ASP A 112 -37.44 -29.36 -25.72
C ASP A 112 -38.86 -29.69 -25.25
N MET A 113 -39.03 -30.14 -24.00
CA MET A 113 -40.34 -30.35 -23.38
C MET A 113 -41.17 -29.05 -23.31
N ARG A 114 -40.54 -27.92 -22.96
CA ARG A 114 -41.21 -26.60 -22.93
C ARG A 114 -41.62 -26.14 -24.33
N MET A 115 -40.77 -26.35 -25.34
CA MET A 115 -41.08 -26.03 -26.75
C MET A 115 -42.26 -26.84 -27.28
N LEU A 116 -42.35 -28.11 -26.87
CA LEU A 116 -43.41 -29.03 -27.30
C LEU A 116 -44.70 -28.90 -26.48
N LYS A 117 -44.79 -27.95 -25.52
CA LYS A 117 -45.91 -27.81 -24.57
C LYS A 117 -46.23 -29.09 -23.79
N ILE A 118 -45.20 -29.87 -23.49
CA ILE A 118 -45.30 -31.10 -22.68
C ILE A 118 -45.28 -30.76 -21.17
N ASP A 119 -45.11 -29.49 -20.81
CA ASP A 119 -45.18 -28.97 -19.44
C ASP A 119 -46.53 -29.18 -18.74
N GLU A 120 -47.59 -29.49 -19.50
CA GLU A 120 -48.88 -29.94 -18.96
C GLU A 120 -48.79 -31.30 -18.25
N PHE A 121 -47.83 -32.16 -18.65
CA PHE A 121 -47.54 -33.44 -17.98
C PHE A 121 -46.64 -33.23 -16.76
N ARG A 122 -47.23 -32.65 -15.70
CA ARG A 122 -46.52 -32.24 -14.48
C ARG A 122 -45.62 -33.31 -13.87
N GLY A 123 -46.02 -34.59 -13.87
CA GLY A 123 -45.22 -35.66 -13.25
C GLY A 123 -43.81 -35.81 -13.85
N VAL A 124 -43.70 -35.92 -15.18
CA VAL A 124 -42.40 -36.09 -15.86
C VAL A 124 -41.62 -34.77 -15.84
N PHE A 125 -42.31 -33.65 -16.00
CA PHE A 125 -41.72 -32.32 -15.97
C PHE A 125 -41.12 -31.97 -14.59
N ASP A 126 -41.86 -32.23 -13.51
CA ASP A 126 -41.38 -31.99 -12.15
C ASP A 126 -40.23 -32.94 -11.80
N ASN A 127 -40.26 -34.19 -12.29
CA ASN A 127 -39.16 -35.13 -12.07
C ASN A 127 -37.85 -34.64 -12.70
N ILE A 128 -37.86 -34.26 -13.99
CA ILE A 128 -36.63 -33.79 -14.66
C ILE A 128 -36.09 -32.51 -14.00
N VAL A 129 -36.97 -31.59 -13.56
CA VAL A 129 -36.57 -30.38 -12.83
C VAL A 129 -35.91 -30.75 -11.50
N LYS A 130 -36.48 -31.72 -10.76
CA LYS A 130 -35.92 -32.21 -9.50
C LYS A 130 -34.56 -32.89 -9.70
N VAL A 131 -34.44 -33.75 -10.71
CA VAL A 131 -33.20 -34.45 -11.06
C VAL A 131 -32.08 -33.45 -11.40
N ILE A 132 -32.38 -32.43 -12.20
CA ILE A 132 -31.42 -31.36 -12.53
C ILE A 132 -30.98 -30.63 -11.26
N LYS A 133 -31.93 -30.16 -10.43
CA LYS A 133 -31.60 -29.43 -9.18
C LYS A 133 -30.75 -30.26 -8.22
N ASN A 134 -31.08 -31.53 -8.04
CA ASN A 134 -30.32 -32.45 -7.20
C ASN A 134 -28.91 -32.68 -7.75
N GLY A 135 -28.76 -32.84 -9.06
CA GLY A 135 -27.45 -32.99 -9.70
C GLY A 135 -26.59 -31.73 -9.59
N GLU A 136 -27.18 -30.55 -9.74
CA GLU A 136 -26.51 -29.25 -9.55
C GLU A 136 -26.06 -29.05 -8.10
N ALA A 137 -26.92 -29.37 -7.12
CA ALA A 137 -26.56 -29.32 -5.71
C ALA A 137 -25.37 -30.24 -5.38
N LYS A 138 -25.35 -31.47 -5.93
CA LYS A 138 -24.20 -32.40 -5.80
C LYS A 138 -22.93 -31.83 -6.44
N LEU A 139 -23.04 -31.18 -7.60
CA LEU A 139 -21.93 -30.53 -8.28
C LEU A 139 -21.33 -29.38 -7.43
N LEU A 140 -22.19 -28.56 -6.81
CA LEU A 140 -21.77 -27.50 -5.90
C LEU A 140 -21.09 -28.04 -4.64
N ILE A 141 -21.62 -29.12 -4.04
CA ILE A 141 -21.01 -29.79 -2.89
C ILE A 141 -19.63 -30.36 -3.26
N PHE A 142 -19.50 -30.99 -4.42
CA PHE A 142 -18.21 -31.49 -4.92
C PHE A 142 -17.19 -30.37 -5.14
N ALA A 143 -17.61 -29.24 -5.70
CA ALA A 143 -16.76 -28.05 -5.85
C ALA A 143 -16.28 -27.54 -4.49
N LYS A 144 -17.20 -27.39 -3.52
CA LYS A 144 -16.88 -26.96 -2.15
C LYS A 144 -15.86 -27.90 -1.49
N ASN A 145 -16.12 -29.21 -1.51
CA ASN A 145 -15.25 -30.22 -0.89
C ASN A 145 -13.87 -30.28 -1.55
N SER A 146 -13.82 -30.10 -2.88
CA SER A 146 -12.56 -30.02 -3.62
C SER A 146 -11.74 -28.81 -3.16
N ILE A 147 -12.34 -27.62 -3.03
CA ILE A 147 -11.63 -26.44 -2.55
C ILE A 147 -11.13 -26.68 -1.11
N ILE A 148 -11.97 -27.18 -0.20
CA ILE A 148 -11.59 -27.42 1.20
C ILE A 148 -10.41 -28.39 1.30
N LYS A 149 -10.43 -29.50 0.55
CA LYS A 149 -9.40 -30.54 0.63
C LYS A 149 -8.00 -30.00 0.31
N TYR A 150 -7.89 -29.07 -0.64
CA TYR A 150 -6.63 -28.50 -1.11
C TYR A 150 -6.35 -27.08 -0.61
N SER A 151 -7.19 -26.54 0.29
CA SER A 151 -7.03 -25.21 0.91
C SER A 151 -6.90 -25.34 2.42
N LYS A 152 -5.93 -26.15 2.89
CA LYS A 152 -5.68 -26.32 4.33
C LYS A 152 -4.85 -25.15 4.87
N PRO A 153 -5.31 -24.42 5.91
CA PRO A 153 -4.55 -23.32 6.49
C PRO A 153 -3.17 -23.76 6.96
N PHE A 154 -2.20 -22.86 6.84
CA PHE A 154 -0.81 -23.10 7.23
C PHE A 154 -0.21 -21.84 7.85
N ASP A 155 0.88 -21.99 8.61
CA ASP A 155 1.65 -20.87 9.15
C ASP A 155 2.54 -20.26 8.06
N PRO A 156 2.29 -19.02 7.61
CA PRO A 156 3.08 -18.39 6.55
C PRO A 156 4.54 -18.14 6.94
N THR A 157 4.86 -18.05 8.24
CA THR A 157 6.20 -17.71 8.73
C THR A 157 7.25 -18.70 8.21
N GLN A 158 6.94 -20.00 8.24
CA GLN A 158 7.85 -21.05 7.83
C GLN A 158 8.13 -20.99 6.33
N VAL A 159 7.06 -20.88 5.54
CA VAL A 159 7.11 -20.83 4.07
C VAL A 159 7.86 -19.60 3.57
N MET A 160 7.65 -18.44 4.22
CA MET A 160 8.35 -17.20 3.90
C MET A 160 9.83 -17.26 4.27
N THR A 161 10.18 -17.90 5.38
CA THR A 161 11.59 -18.05 5.81
C THR A 161 12.38 -18.91 4.81
N GLU A 162 11.74 -19.93 4.24
CA GLU A 162 12.32 -20.82 3.23
C GLU A 162 12.24 -20.28 1.79
N ASN A 163 11.66 -19.09 1.59
CA ASN A 163 11.38 -18.49 0.27
C ASN A 163 10.59 -19.43 -0.68
N LEU A 164 9.72 -20.26 -0.12
CA LEU A 164 8.86 -21.15 -0.89
C LEU A 164 7.61 -20.42 -1.37
N PRO A 165 7.06 -20.77 -2.55
CA PRO A 165 5.77 -20.24 -2.98
C PRO A 165 4.64 -20.74 -2.06
N PHE A 166 3.62 -19.90 -1.86
CA PHE A 166 2.46 -20.31 -1.07
C PHE A 166 1.73 -21.49 -1.75
N PRO A 167 1.15 -22.42 -0.96
CA PRO A 167 0.38 -23.52 -1.51
C PRO A 167 -0.76 -23.03 -2.42
N VAL A 168 -0.73 -23.48 -3.67
CA VAL A 168 -1.75 -23.19 -4.69
C VAL A 168 -2.57 -24.46 -4.95
N LEU A 169 -3.80 -24.29 -5.44
CA LEU A 169 -4.61 -25.41 -5.91
C LEU A 169 -3.89 -26.14 -7.07
N ASP A 170 -3.92 -27.48 -7.04
CA ASP A 170 -3.37 -28.30 -8.14
C ASP A 170 -4.08 -28.02 -9.46
N ASP A 171 -3.34 -28.09 -10.58
CA ASP A 171 -3.88 -27.82 -11.92
C ASP A 171 -5.07 -28.73 -12.28
N ASN A 172 -5.08 -29.98 -11.79
CA ASN A 172 -6.22 -30.89 -11.97
C ASN A 172 -7.50 -30.34 -11.28
N VAL A 173 -7.36 -29.78 -10.08
CA VAL A 173 -8.47 -29.18 -9.33
C VAL A 173 -8.92 -27.90 -10.02
N ILE A 174 -7.98 -27.06 -10.47
CA ILE A 174 -8.28 -25.84 -11.24
C ILE A 174 -9.06 -26.20 -12.51
N ASN A 175 -8.65 -27.23 -13.25
CA ASN A 175 -9.35 -27.71 -14.45
C ASN A 175 -10.78 -28.17 -14.13
N LYS A 176 -10.97 -28.96 -13.08
CA LYS A 176 -12.31 -29.38 -12.62
C LYS A 176 -13.18 -28.18 -12.24
N MET A 177 -12.62 -27.19 -11.53
CA MET A 177 -13.34 -25.97 -11.16
C MET A 177 -13.72 -25.13 -12.39
N MET A 178 -12.82 -24.98 -13.37
CA MET A 178 -13.13 -24.29 -14.63
C MET A 178 -14.31 -24.95 -15.37
N MET A 179 -14.36 -26.29 -15.41
CA MET A 179 -15.48 -27.00 -16.02
C MET A 179 -16.81 -26.74 -15.32
N ILE A 180 -16.82 -26.72 -13.98
CA ILE A 180 -18.01 -26.44 -13.16
C ILE A 180 -18.46 -24.98 -13.34
N VAL A 181 -17.52 -24.03 -13.26
CA VAL A 181 -17.81 -22.60 -13.45
C VAL A 181 -18.33 -22.33 -14.87
N GLN A 182 -17.74 -22.97 -15.90
CA GLN A 182 -18.23 -22.86 -17.27
C GLN A 182 -19.66 -23.42 -17.41
N TYR A 183 -19.97 -24.55 -16.77
CA TYR A 183 -21.32 -25.09 -16.77
C TYR A 183 -22.34 -24.07 -16.22
N PHE A 184 -22.11 -23.53 -15.03
CA PHE A 184 -23.04 -22.54 -14.45
C PHE A 184 -23.08 -21.23 -15.25
N ALA A 185 -22.00 -20.86 -15.95
CA ALA A 185 -21.98 -19.71 -16.85
C ALA A 185 -22.84 -19.93 -18.12
N ASP A 186 -22.82 -21.13 -18.71
CA ASP A 186 -23.55 -21.48 -19.93
C ASP A 186 -25.08 -21.39 -19.72
N PHE A 187 -25.57 -21.79 -18.54
CA PHE A 187 -27.00 -21.93 -18.27
C PHE A 187 -27.66 -20.74 -17.58
N LYS A 188 -27.00 -19.58 -17.56
CA LYS A 188 -27.45 -18.32 -16.94
C LYS A 188 -28.80 -17.78 -17.45
N LYS A 189 -29.46 -18.45 -18.40
CA LYS A 189 -30.65 -17.97 -19.12
C LYS A 189 -31.77 -18.98 -19.40
N ILE A 190 -31.74 -20.21 -18.86
CA ILE A 190 -32.81 -21.20 -19.18
C ILE A 190 -33.88 -21.25 -18.06
N GLY A 191 -34.61 -20.15 -17.88
CA GLY A 191 -35.97 -20.20 -17.29
C GLY A 191 -36.20 -19.63 -15.88
N GLY A 192 -35.44 -18.64 -15.41
CA GLY A 192 -35.75 -17.94 -14.15
C GLY A 192 -36.67 -16.74 -14.36
N LYS A 193 -37.86 -16.74 -13.74
CA LYS A 193 -38.56 -15.48 -13.42
C LYS A 193 -37.62 -14.60 -12.58
N ALA A 194 -37.74 -13.27 -12.71
CA ALA A 194 -37.07 -12.32 -11.83
C ALA A 194 -37.32 -12.72 -10.35
N GLY A 195 -36.28 -13.19 -9.65
CA GLY A 195 -36.36 -13.63 -8.26
C GLY A 195 -35.75 -15.00 -7.91
N SER A 196 -35.35 -15.83 -8.89
CA SER A 196 -34.56 -17.04 -8.58
C SER A 196 -33.09 -16.69 -8.35
N VAL A 197 -32.48 -17.20 -7.27
CA VAL A 197 -31.04 -17.08 -7.01
C VAL A 197 -30.29 -17.56 -8.26
N ASP A 198 -29.42 -16.70 -8.79
CA ASP A 198 -28.59 -17.00 -9.96
C ASP A 198 -27.59 -18.09 -9.54
N ASP A 199 -27.77 -19.33 -9.98
CA ASP A 199 -26.93 -20.49 -9.59
C ASP A 199 -25.42 -20.23 -9.85
N PHE A 200 -25.11 -19.34 -10.79
CA PHE A 200 -23.75 -18.85 -11.04
C PHE A 200 -23.19 -18.01 -9.87
N LEU A 201 -24.03 -17.20 -9.20
CA LEU A 201 -23.63 -16.48 -7.98
C LEU A 201 -23.36 -17.45 -6.82
N GLU A 202 -24.01 -18.61 -6.79
CA GLU A 202 -23.82 -19.59 -5.71
C GLU A 202 -22.44 -20.23 -5.76
N ILE A 203 -21.98 -20.69 -6.93
CA ILE A 203 -20.61 -21.22 -7.08
C ILE A 203 -19.54 -20.16 -6.81
N GLU A 204 -19.77 -18.90 -7.23
CA GLU A 204 -18.88 -17.78 -6.91
C GLU A 204 -18.81 -17.54 -5.39
N ASN A 205 -19.96 -17.51 -4.71
CA ASN A 205 -20.00 -17.32 -3.26
C ASN A 205 -19.34 -18.48 -2.51
N ILE A 206 -19.53 -19.73 -2.95
CA ILE A 206 -18.83 -20.89 -2.37
C ILE A 206 -17.32 -20.72 -2.49
N TYR A 207 -16.81 -20.36 -3.68
CA TYR A 207 -15.38 -20.11 -3.88
C TYR A 207 -14.87 -19.00 -2.95
N ILE A 208 -15.57 -17.86 -2.92
CA ILE A 208 -15.21 -16.71 -2.09
C ILE A 208 -15.15 -17.10 -0.61
N GLU A 209 -16.18 -17.77 -0.09
CA GLU A 209 -16.23 -18.14 1.33
C GLU A 209 -15.12 -19.12 1.71
N GLN A 210 -14.91 -20.17 0.91
CA GLN A 210 -13.88 -21.17 1.25
C GLN A 210 -12.46 -20.61 1.15
N ARG A 211 -12.15 -19.80 0.13
CA ARG A 211 -10.83 -19.15 0.01
C ARG A 211 -10.63 -18.06 1.06
N ARG A 212 -11.69 -17.32 1.42
CA ARG A 212 -11.63 -16.34 2.52
C ARG A 212 -11.29 -17.00 3.86
N ILE A 213 -11.94 -18.12 4.20
CA ILE A 213 -11.63 -18.89 5.42
C ILE A 213 -10.17 -19.33 5.41
N TYR A 214 -9.71 -19.94 4.31
CA TYR A 214 -8.32 -20.37 4.16
C TYR A 214 -7.30 -19.24 4.41
N VAL A 215 -7.49 -18.08 3.77
CA VAL A 215 -6.58 -16.94 3.93
C VAL A 215 -6.68 -16.35 5.33
N SER A 216 -7.89 -16.21 5.88
CA SER A 216 -8.11 -15.66 7.22
C SER A 216 -7.49 -16.53 8.31
N GLU A 217 -7.68 -17.84 8.25
CA GLU A 217 -7.10 -18.78 9.21
C GLU A 217 -5.58 -18.85 9.09
N SER A 218 -5.03 -18.77 7.87
CA SER A 218 -3.58 -18.74 7.64
C SER A 218 -2.94 -17.44 8.16
N LEU A 219 -3.59 -16.29 7.97
CA LEU A 219 -3.13 -15.02 8.56
C LEU A 219 -3.31 -14.97 10.08
N GLY A 220 -4.26 -15.74 10.63
CA GLY A 220 -4.51 -15.84 12.08
C GLY A 220 -3.30 -16.33 12.88
N PHE A 221 -2.43 -17.16 12.29
CA PHE A 221 -1.17 -17.59 12.92
C PHE A 221 -0.23 -16.41 13.23
N LEU A 222 -0.27 -15.35 12.42
CA LEU A 222 0.62 -14.19 12.54
C LEU A 222 0.04 -13.10 13.45
N GLU A 223 -1.27 -13.07 13.67
CA GLU A 223 -1.97 -11.99 14.39
C GLU A 223 -1.48 -11.81 15.84
N ALA A 224 -1.08 -12.89 16.52
CA ALA A 224 -0.54 -12.80 17.87
C ALA A 224 0.76 -11.96 17.92
N SER A 225 1.59 -12.03 16.87
CA SER A 225 2.87 -11.33 16.78
C SER A 225 2.74 -9.84 16.46
N THR A 226 1.59 -9.39 15.96
CA THR A 226 1.34 -7.98 15.63
C THR A 226 0.89 -7.17 16.85
N LYS A 227 0.51 -7.83 17.94
CA LYS A 227 0.06 -7.16 19.17
C LYS A 227 1.20 -6.33 19.77
N PRO A 228 1.02 -5.02 19.98
CA PRO A 228 2.08 -4.18 20.50
C PRO A 228 2.38 -4.51 21.97
N LEU A 229 3.67 -4.65 22.28
CA LEU A 229 4.19 -4.97 23.61
C LEU A 229 5.25 -3.94 23.98
N SER A 230 5.08 -3.25 25.12
CA SER A 230 6.11 -2.32 25.61
C SER A 230 7.13 -3.06 26.48
N LYS A 231 8.43 -2.82 26.22
CA LYS A 231 9.55 -3.38 27.02
C LYS A 231 9.83 -2.58 28.31
N GLY A 232 9.01 -1.58 28.64
CA GLY A 232 9.12 -0.74 29.85
C GLY A 232 9.10 0.76 29.55
N ALA A 233 8.88 1.59 30.58
CA ALA A 233 8.61 3.04 30.43
C ALA A 233 9.73 3.85 29.74
N ASN A 234 10.97 3.34 29.71
CA ASN A 234 12.14 4.05 29.16
C ASN A 234 12.91 3.26 28.10
N VAL A 235 12.35 2.15 27.58
CA VAL A 235 13.00 1.37 26.52
C VAL A 235 12.42 1.79 25.17
N PRO A 236 13.20 2.43 24.28
CA PRO A 236 12.72 2.80 22.96
C PRO A 236 12.46 1.56 22.10
N TYR A 237 11.51 1.68 21.18
CA TYR A 237 11.20 0.64 20.20
C TYR A 237 12.45 0.13 19.48
N GLU A 238 12.48 -1.18 19.24
CA GLU A 238 13.51 -1.85 18.44
C GLU A 238 12.93 -2.29 17.11
N LYS A 239 13.66 -2.01 16.03
CA LYS A 239 13.23 -2.33 14.67
C LYS A 239 12.88 -3.82 14.52
N ASN A 240 11.77 -4.09 13.84
CA ASN A 240 11.24 -5.43 13.61
C ASN A 240 10.87 -6.21 14.87
N SER A 241 10.72 -5.56 16.02
CA SER A 241 10.22 -6.24 17.23
C SER A 241 8.72 -6.50 17.18
N ASN A 242 7.95 -5.75 16.37
CA ASN A 242 6.56 -6.05 16.04
C ASN A 242 6.44 -6.91 14.78
N GLY A 243 5.56 -7.92 14.80
CA GLY A 243 5.35 -8.84 13.69
C GLY A 243 4.57 -8.29 12.48
N ILE A 244 4.18 -7.02 12.49
CA ILE A 244 3.33 -6.40 11.44
C ILE A 244 3.94 -6.53 10.04
N ASN A 245 5.27 -6.42 9.90
CA ASN A 245 5.94 -6.58 8.62
C ASN A 245 5.72 -7.97 8.02
N HIS A 246 5.82 -9.03 8.84
CA HIS A 246 5.59 -10.41 8.39
C HIS A 246 4.12 -10.63 8.02
N TYR A 247 3.19 -10.09 8.82
CA TYR A 247 1.76 -10.13 8.51
C TYR A 247 1.46 -9.45 7.16
N THR A 248 2.03 -8.26 6.94
CA THR A 248 1.84 -7.51 5.69
C THR A 248 2.44 -8.24 4.49
N ASP A 249 3.63 -8.79 4.61
CA ASP A 249 4.28 -9.52 3.52
C ASP A 249 3.47 -10.80 3.17
N ALA A 250 2.96 -11.53 4.17
CA ALA A 250 2.06 -12.66 3.96
C ALA A 250 0.74 -12.24 3.27
N LEU A 251 0.12 -11.15 3.73
CA LEU A 251 -1.10 -10.60 3.14
C LEU A 251 -0.90 -10.27 1.65
N ILE A 252 0.21 -9.63 1.29
CA ILE A 252 0.54 -9.30 -0.10
C ILE A 252 0.67 -10.57 -0.94
N GLN A 253 1.36 -11.60 -0.42
CA GLN A 253 1.51 -12.86 -1.15
C GLN A 253 0.18 -13.58 -1.37
N PHE A 254 -0.69 -13.60 -0.36
CA PHE A 254 -2.06 -14.12 -0.53
C PHE A 254 -2.84 -13.31 -1.56
N MET A 255 -2.76 -11.97 -1.54
CA MET A 255 -3.45 -11.12 -2.52
C MET A 255 -3.03 -11.44 -3.95
N LEU A 256 -1.72 -11.55 -4.21
CA LEU A 256 -1.21 -11.83 -5.55
C LEU A 256 -1.59 -13.25 -6.00
N THR A 257 -1.41 -14.24 -5.12
CA THR A 257 -1.73 -15.65 -5.40
C THR A 257 -3.23 -15.87 -5.66
N GLU A 258 -4.10 -15.26 -4.85
CA GLU A 258 -5.56 -15.35 -5.04
C GLU A 258 -6.00 -14.64 -6.31
N ASN A 259 -5.41 -13.49 -6.66
CA ASN A 259 -5.72 -12.81 -7.91
C ASN A 259 -5.39 -13.69 -9.12
N ASP A 260 -4.23 -14.35 -9.12
CA ASP A 260 -3.85 -15.28 -10.20
C ASP A 260 -4.81 -16.49 -10.28
N LEU A 261 -5.24 -17.04 -9.13
CA LEU A 261 -6.23 -18.11 -9.09
C LEU A 261 -7.60 -17.68 -9.62
N ILE A 262 -8.07 -16.49 -9.21
CA ILE A 262 -9.32 -15.90 -9.72
C ILE A 262 -9.23 -15.71 -11.22
N ILE A 263 -8.08 -15.23 -11.72
CA ILE A 263 -7.83 -15.09 -13.16
C ILE A 263 -7.91 -16.47 -13.84
N LYS A 264 -7.22 -17.49 -13.35
CA LYS A 264 -7.23 -18.83 -13.96
C LYS A 264 -8.64 -19.43 -14.02
N ILE A 265 -9.40 -19.38 -12.92
CA ILE A 265 -10.70 -20.05 -12.81
C ILE A 265 -11.82 -19.28 -13.54
N PHE A 266 -11.85 -17.95 -13.44
CA PHE A 266 -13.00 -17.15 -13.90
C PHE A 266 -12.75 -16.35 -15.20
N SER A 267 -11.52 -16.28 -15.73
CA SER A 267 -11.23 -15.50 -16.95
C SER A 267 -11.52 -16.23 -18.25
N ASN A 268 -11.37 -17.56 -18.25
CA ASN A 268 -11.47 -18.39 -19.45
C ASN A 268 -12.91 -18.82 -19.78
N ILE A 269 -13.90 -18.16 -19.17
CA ILE A 269 -15.31 -18.44 -19.43
C ILE A 269 -15.62 -18.05 -20.87
N LYS A 270 -15.93 -19.05 -21.71
CA LYS A 270 -16.36 -18.84 -23.09
C LYS A 270 -17.83 -18.46 -23.07
N TYR A 271 -18.17 -17.24 -23.49
CA TYR A 271 -19.57 -16.86 -23.71
C TYR A 271 -19.93 -16.99 -25.17
N THR A 272 -21.18 -17.37 -25.42
CA THR A 272 -21.73 -17.63 -26.75
C THR A 272 -21.93 -16.35 -27.59
N ASP A 273 -21.93 -15.15 -26.98
CA ASP A 273 -22.17 -13.86 -27.65
C ASP A 273 -21.09 -12.80 -27.36
N GLN A 274 -20.61 -12.14 -28.43
CA GLN A 274 -19.83 -10.87 -28.51
C GLN A 274 -18.55 -10.70 -27.67
N LYS A 275 -17.39 -10.88 -28.34
CA LYS A 275 -16.01 -10.74 -27.81
C LYS A 275 -15.73 -9.48 -26.97
N LEU A 276 -16.17 -8.29 -27.38
CA LEU A 276 -15.84 -7.02 -26.69
C LEU A 276 -16.59 -6.84 -25.36
N LYS A 277 -17.86 -7.26 -25.30
CA LYS A 277 -18.67 -7.22 -24.06
C LYS A 277 -18.13 -8.20 -23.01
N ASN A 278 -17.58 -9.33 -23.47
CA ASN A 278 -17.04 -10.36 -22.60
C ASN A 278 -15.75 -9.94 -21.87
N VAL A 279 -14.87 -9.16 -22.51
CA VAL A 279 -13.62 -8.71 -21.89
C VAL A 279 -13.87 -7.76 -20.72
N VAL A 280 -14.73 -6.75 -20.91
CA VAL A 280 -15.07 -5.76 -19.86
C VAL A 280 -15.86 -6.41 -18.72
N LEU A 281 -16.80 -7.30 -19.06
CA LEU A 281 -17.61 -8.03 -18.07
C LEU A 281 -16.75 -8.99 -17.23
N ASN A 282 -15.73 -9.61 -17.82
CA ASN A 282 -14.78 -10.49 -17.11
C ASN A 282 -13.85 -9.70 -16.19
N ALA A 283 -13.39 -8.50 -16.58
CA ALA A 283 -12.58 -7.65 -15.71
C ALA A 283 -13.37 -7.19 -14.46
N ALA A 284 -14.59 -6.66 -14.66
CA ALA A 284 -15.42 -6.20 -13.55
C ALA A 284 -15.84 -7.35 -12.60
N LYS A 285 -16.08 -8.56 -13.14
CA LYS A 285 -16.40 -9.75 -12.34
C LYS A 285 -15.24 -10.20 -11.47
N LYS A 286 -14.02 -10.28 -12.03
CA LYS A 286 -12.81 -10.66 -11.26
C LYS A 286 -12.59 -9.72 -10.09
N LEU A 287 -12.69 -8.42 -10.36
CA LEU A 287 -12.55 -7.39 -9.34
C LEU A 287 -13.58 -7.59 -8.23
N ARG A 288 -14.86 -7.77 -8.58
CA ARG A 288 -15.92 -8.05 -7.58
C ARG A 288 -15.65 -9.30 -6.72
N ILE A 289 -15.14 -10.38 -7.31
CA ILE A 289 -14.80 -11.62 -6.57
C ILE A 289 -13.67 -11.33 -5.58
N PHE A 290 -12.59 -10.70 -6.06
CA PHE A 290 -11.45 -10.32 -5.23
C PHE A 290 -11.87 -9.41 -4.08
N GLU A 291 -12.66 -8.37 -4.37
CA GLU A 291 -13.16 -7.43 -3.38
C GLU A 291 -13.99 -8.09 -2.28
N LYS A 292 -14.89 -9.00 -2.65
CA LYS A 292 -15.70 -9.74 -1.67
C LYS A 292 -14.82 -10.63 -0.79
N LEU A 293 -13.85 -11.34 -1.38
CA LEU A 293 -12.92 -12.20 -0.67
C LEU A 293 -12.10 -11.40 0.35
N PHE A 294 -11.47 -10.31 -0.08
CA PHE A 294 -10.55 -9.53 0.76
C PHE A 294 -11.23 -8.49 1.66
N SER A 295 -12.52 -8.18 1.49
CA SER A 295 -13.23 -7.17 2.29
C SER A 295 -13.08 -7.35 3.82
N THR A 296 -13.30 -8.58 4.31
CA THR A 296 -13.16 -8.92 5.74
C THR A 296 -11.69 -8.98 6.17
N ILE A 297 -10.80 -9.46 5.29
CA ILE A 297 -9.36 -9.57 5.55
C ILE A 297 -8.74 -8.18 5.71
N PHE A 298 -9.07 -7.25 4.81
CA PHE A 298 -8.67 -5.85 4.89
C PHE A 298 -9.25 -5.16 6.12
N SER A 299 -10.51 -5.43 6.48
CA SER A 299 -11.08 -4.90 7.72
C SER A 299 -10.33 -5.38 8.96
N THR A 300 -9.88 -6.64 8.97
CA THR A 300 -9.06 -7.21 10.06
C THR A 300 -7.69 -6.55 10.11
N PHE A 301 -7.01 -6.40 8.96
CA PHE A 301 -5.73 -5.69 8.88
C PHE A 301 -5.84 -4.22 9.34
N VAL A 302 -6.88 -3.52 8.89
CA VAL A 302 -7.24 -2.17 9.36
C VAL A 302 -7.35 -2.12 10.89
N ASN A 303 -8.04 -3.07 11.50
CA ASN A 303 -8.20 -3.13 12.95
C ASN A 303 -6.87 -3.37 13.68
N ILE A 304 -6.02 -4.27 13.16
CA ILE A 304 -4.67 -4.50 13.71
C ILE A 304 -3.86 -3.21 13.67
N VAL A 305 -3.84 -2.54 12.52
CA VAL A 305 -3.11 -1.28 12.35
C VAL A 305 -3.66 -0.20 13.29
N GLN A 306 -4.98 -0.10 13.45
CA GLN A 306 -5.60 0.85 14.37
C GLN A 306 -5.21 0.58 15.83
N GLN A 307 -5.16 -0.68 16.27
CA GLN A 307 -4.70 -1.02 17.62
C GLN A 307 -3.24 -0.61 17.84
N ILE A 308 -2.38 -0.76 16.83
CA ILE A 308 -0.98 -0.31 16.90
C ILE A 308 -0.92 1.22 16.96
N ILE A 309 -1.73 1.93 16.16
CA ILE A 309 -1.82 3.41 16.21
C ILE A 309 -2.25 3.89 17.60
N ASP A 310 -3.27 3.27 18.20
CA ASP A 310 -3.76 3.64 19.53
C ASP A 310 -2.69 3.41 20.60
N PHE A 311 -1.89 2.35 20.46
CA PHE A 311 -0.75 2.09 21.33
C PHE A 311 0.37 3.13 21.14
N ILE A 312 0.70 3.50 19.90
CA ILE A 312 1.70 4.53 19.58
C ILE A 312 1.28 5.88 20.17
N ASN A 313 0.00 6.25 20.05
CA ASN A 313 -0.50 7.51 20.59
C ASN A 313 -0.39 7.59 22.11
N LYS A 314 -0.52 6.45 22.82
CA LYS A 314 -0.32 6.37 24.28
C LYS A 314 1.16 6.45 24.68
N ASN A 315 2.05 5.87 23.87
CA ASN A 315 3.49 5.73 24.18
C ASN A 315 4.37 6.46 23.15
N TYR A 316 3.96 7.66 22.73
CA TYR A 316 4.55 8.35 21.58
C TYR A 316 6.06 8.58 21.71
N GLY A 317 6.53 8.85 22.94
CA GLY A 317 7.94 9.12 23.23
C GLY A 317 8.88 7.94 23.05
N THR A 318 8.43 6.69 23.26
CA THR A 318 9.26 5.48 23.19
C THR A 318 8.94 4.62 21.98
N GLU A 319 7.66 4.50 21.63
CA GLU A 319 7.14 3.58 20.61
C GLU A 319 6.84 4.27 19.28
N GLY A 320 6.96 5.60 19.20
CA GLY A 320 6.58 6.36 18.01
C GLY A 320 7.29 5.92 16.72
N VAL A 321 8.50 5.37 16.82
CA VAL A 321 9.28 4.89 15.66
C VAL A 321 8.58 3.71 14.94
N LEU A 322 7.73 2.95 15.63
CA LEU A 322 6.90 1.89 15.03
C LEU A 322 5.98 2.42 13.93
N SER A 323 5.58 3.70 13.98
CA SER A 323 4.78 4.33 12.91
C SER A 323 5.48 4.29 11.54
N PHE A 324 6.82 4.33 11.51
CA PHE A 324 7.59 4.22 10.27
C PHE A 324 7.53 2.81 9.67
N GLU A 325 7.42 1.77 10.49
CA GLU A 325 7.21 0.39 9.99
C GLU A 325 5.81 0.24 9.39
N LEU A 326 4.79 0.86 9.99
CA LEU A 326 3.46 0.92 9.39
C LEU A 326 3.46 1.65 8.04
N VAL A 327 4.26 2.73 7.91
CA VAL A 327 4.44 3.41 6.61
C VAL A 327 5.11 2.47 5.59
N GLN A 328 6.15 1.73 5.98
CA GLN A 328 6.79 0.75 5.10
C GLN A 328 5.82 -0.35 4.67
N CYS A 329 4.98 -0.85 5.58
CA CYS A 329 3.94 -1.83 5.27
C CYS A 329 3.03 -1.31 4.15
N TYR A 330 2.54 -0.07 4.27
CA TYR A 330 1.69 0.51 3.23
C TYR A 330 2.42 0.72 1.91
N LEU A 331 3.68 1.17 1.93
CA LEU A 331 4.49 1.33 0.71
C LEU A 331 4.65 0.01 -0.07
N LYS A 332 4.51 -1.14 0.60
CA LYS A 332 4.44 -2.46 -0.05
C LYS A 332 3.01 -2.82 -0.51
N VAL A 333 2.00 -2.52 0.31
CA VAL A 333 0.58 -2.88 0.04
C VAL A 333 0.00 -2.07 -1.12
N SER A 334 0.28 -0.76 -1.21
CA SER A 334 -0.29 0.10 -2.25
C SER A 334 0.06 -0.38 -3.68
N PRO A 335 1.34 -0.63 -4.02
CA PRO A 335 1.68 -1.21 -5.32
C PRO A 335 1.08 -2.60 -5.58
N ALA A 336 0.87 -3.40 -4.53
CA ALA A 336 0.21 -4.71 -4.65
C ALA A 336 -1.29 -4.56 -4.96
N LEU A 337 -1.98 -3.58 -4.37
CA LEU A 337 -3.37 -3.24 -4.69
C LEU A 337 -3.52 -2.76 -6.13
N ASP A 338 -2.58 -1.93 -6.61
CA ASP A 338 -2.55 -1.46 -8.01
C ASP A 338 -2.41 -2.63 -9.00
N LYS A 339 -1.53 -3.59 -8.72
CA LYS A 339 -1.35 -4.80 -9.56
C LYS A 339 -2.63 -5.63 -9.70
N VAL A 340 -3.49 -5.61 -8.68
CA VAL A 340 -4.76 -6.34 -8.68
C VAL A 340 -5.93 -5.48 -9.24
N ASN A 341 -5.64 -4.27 -9.70
CA ASN A 341 -6.63 -3.25 -10.11
C ASN A 341 -7.64 -2.91 -8.99
N ALA A 342 -7.28 -3.12 -7.73
CA ALA A 342 -8.16 -2.89 -6.58
C ALA A 342 -8.30 -1.39 -6.23
N THR A 343 -7.41 -0.54 -6.73
CA THR A 343 -7.44 0.92 -6.55
C THR A 343 -8.37 1.63 -7.54
N ALA A 344 -8.71 0.99 -8.66
CA ALA A 344 -9.65 1.52 -9.65
C ALA A 344 -11.11 1.39 -9.22
N SER A 345 -11.40 0.63 -8.16
CA SER A 345 -12.76 0.42 -7.67
C SER A 345 -13.09 1.29 -6.46
N ASN A 346 -14.36 1.69 -6.38
CA ASN A 346 -14.88 2.55 -5.33
C ASN A 346 -15.07 1.80 -3.98
N ASN A 347 -14.24 0.80 -3.69
CA ASN A 347 -14.40 -0.13 -2.57
C ASN A 347 -14.17 0.55 -1.23
N GLN A 348 -15.15 0.44 -0.33
CA GLN A 348 -15.09 1.03 1.00
C GLN A 348 -13.93 0.50 1.85
N SER A 349 -13.54 -0.77 1.70
CA SER A 349 -12.43 -1.37 2.48
C SER A 349 -11.06 -0.82 2.07
N VAL A 350 -10.83 -0.65 0.76
CA VAL A 350 -9.60 -0.03 0.23
C VAL A 350 -9.50 1.43 0.64
N LYS A 351 -10.61 2.19 0.55
CA LYS A 351 -10.66 3.58 1.04
C LYS A 351 -10.35 3.71 2.54
N ARG A 352 -10.78 2.74 3.35
CA ARG A 352 -10.44 2.70 4.79
C ARG A 352 -8.94 2.46 4.99
N LEU A 353 -8.31 1.60 4.20
CA LEU A 353 -6.86 1.41 4.22
C LEU A 353 -6.11 2.69 3.87
N GLU A 354 -6.52 3.39 2.81
CA GLU A 354 -5.95 4.68 2.40
C GLU A 354 -6.11 5.74 3.50
N SER A 355 -7.31 5.87 4.08
CA SER A 355 -7.56 6.84 5.15
C SER A 355 -6.72 6.57 6.41
N ILE A 356 -6.52 5.31 6.77
CA ILE A 356 -5.66 4.95 7.92
C ILE A 356 -4.20 5.26 7.61
N PHE A 357 -3.77 5.09 6.37
CA PHE A 357 -2.42 5.45 5.97
C PHE A 357 -2.17 6.96 6.04
N ASP A 358 -3.13 7.78 5.61
CA ASP A 358 -3.03 9.24 5.77
C ASP A 358 -2.90 9.63 7.26
N ASN A 359 -3.61 8.92 8.15
CA ASN A 359 -3.45 9.10 9.59
C ASN A 359 -2.05 8.70 10.07
N ILE A 360 -1.52 7.54 9.65
CA ILE A 360 -0.15 7.10 10.00
C ILE A 360 0.89 8.11 9.52
N LYS A 361 0.76 8.62 8.29
CA LYS A 361 1.65 9.65 7.75
C LYS A 361 1.64 10.92 8.60
N SER A 362 0.45 11.38 9.02
CA SER A 362 0.31 12.54 9.91
C SER A 362 0.99 12.31 11.26
N ILE A 363 0.76 11.15 11.88
CA ILE A 363 1.38 10.75 13.16
C ILE A 363 2.90 10.69 13.03
N SER A 364 3.40 10.09 11.94
CA SER A 364 4.84 9.96 11.67
C SER A 364 5.48 11.31 11.38
N GLY A 365 4.79 12.20 10.64
CA GLY A 365 5.21 13.57 10.36
C GLY A 365 5.35 14.41 11.63
N ASN A 366 4.42 14.24 12.58
CA ASN A 366 4.54 14.88 13.90
C ASN A 366 5.79 14.41 14.67
N LEU A 367 6.31 13.21 14.39
CA LEU A 367 7.44 12.65 15.13
C LEU A 367 8.73 13.39 14.82
N PHE A 368 8.86 13.87 13.58
CA PHE A 368 9.96 14.75 13.18
C PHE A 368 10.02 16.01 14.04
N ARG A 369 8.85 16.61 14.33
CA ARG A 369 8.71 17.82 15.14
C ARG A 369 8.91 17.56 16.62
N GLU A 370 8.33 16.48 17.14
CA GLU A 370 8.48 16.09 18.54
C GLU A 370 9.93 15.70 18.87
N TYR A 371 10.67 15.11 17.93
CA TYR A 371 12.08 14.82 18.14
C TYR A 371 12.94 16.08 18.30
N LEU A 372 12.68 17.13 17.51
CA LEU A 372 13.35 18.42 17.67
C LEU A 372 13.00 19.09 19.01
N LYS A 373 11.73 19.04 19.45
CA LYS A 373 11.35 19.50 20.79
C LYS A 373 12.05 18.70 21.90
N PHE A 374 12.17 17.39 21.72
CA PHE A 374 12.84 16.51 22.66
C PHE A 374 14.32 16.88 22.81
N ILE A 375 15.02 17.18 21.71
CA ILE A 375 16.40 17.70 21.74
C ILE A 375 16.50 18.95 22.64
N ASP A 376 15.65 19.95 22.39
CA ASP A 376 15.68 21.22 23.13
C ASP A 376 15.34 21.04 24.62
N THR A 377 14.32 20.23 24.94
CA THR A 377 13.95 19.94 26.34
C THR A 377 15.06 19.18 27.05
N ARG A 378 15.64 18.17 26.42
CA ARG A 378 16.69 17.33 27.02
C ARG A 378 17.96 18.13 27.30
N ILE A 379 18.36 19.03 26.40
CA ILE A 379 19.51 19.92 26.59
C ILE A 379 19.22 21.01 27.62
N SER A 380 18.01 21.58 27.62
CA SER A 380 17.61 22.61 28.60
C SER A 380 17.67 22.09 30.03
N ASN A 381 17.39 20.81 30.25
CA ASN A 381 17.43 20.13 31.55
C ASN A 381 18.85 19.80 32.05
N ILE A 382 19.90 20.07 31.28
CA ILE A 382 21.29 19.89 31.77
C ILE A 382 21.55 20.88 32.91
N ILE A 383 21.98 20.39 34.07
CA ILE A 383 22.27 21.25 35.24
C ILE A 383 23.76 21.58 35.31
N THR A 384 24.61 20.58 35.08
CA THR A 384 26.08 20.71 35.15
C THR A 384 26.73 20.17 33.89
N MET A 385 27.82 20.81 33.47
CA MET A 385 28.67 20.28 32.39
C MET A 385 29.51 19.11 32.91
N PRO A 386 29.93 18.18 32.04
CA PRO A 386 30.89 17.14 32.40
C PRO A 386 32.17 17.75 33.00
N SER A 387 32.69 17.16 34.07
CA SER A 387 33.86 17.67 34.80
C SER A 387 35.14 17.69 33.94
N ASP A 388 35.22 16.80 32.96
CA ASP A 388 36.29 16.71 31.96
C ASP A 388 36.07 17.62 30.74
N ASN A 389 34.92 18.32 30.66
CA ASN A 389 34.46 19.06 29.48
C ASN A 389 34.41 18.18 28.21
N GLY A 390 34.24 16.87 28.37
CA GLY A 390 34.20 15.89 27.30
C GLY A 390 32.82 15.75 26.66
N VAL A 391 32.53 14.54 26.17
CA VAL A 391 31.23 14.21 25.57
C VAL A 391 30.13 14.27 26.63
N SER A 392 29.01 14.93 26.31
CA SER A 392 27.81 14.88 27.17
C SER A 392 27.04 13.58 26.95
N GLU A 393 26.57 12.94 28.03
CA GLU A 393 25.65 11.80 27.97
C GLU A 393 24.38 12.14 27.17
N CYS A 394 23.92 13.40 27.25
CA CYS A 394 22.81 13.90 26.45
C CYS A 394 23.09 13.76 24.95
N THR A 395 24.30 14.11 24.49
CA THR A 395 24.69 13.96 23.09
C THR A 395 24.70 12.50 22.65
N VAL A 396 25.16 11.57 23.52
CA VAL A 396 25.15 10.12 23.25
C VAL A 396 23.73 9.60 23.07
N GLU A 397 22.81 10.00 23.96
CA GLU A 397 21.40 9.62 23.90
C GLU A 397 20.72 10.14 22.62
N LEU A 398 20.90 11.43 22.32
CA LEU A 398 20.31 12.07 21.14
C LEU A 398 20.86 11.46 19.85
N ILE A 399 22.18 11.29 19.71
CA ILE A 399 22.74 10.73 18.48
C ILE A 399 22.35 9.26 18.28
N SER A 400 22.25 8.48 19.37
CA SER A 400 21.77 7.09 19.32
C SER A 400 20.33 7.02 18.83
N ARG A 401 19.45 7.89 19.34
CA ARG A 401 18.05 7.98 18.89
C ARG A 401 17.93 8.45 17.45
N MET A 402 18.73 9.44 17.03
CA MET A 402 18.81 9.90 15.63
C MET A 402 19.28 8.80 14.69
N ARG A 403 20.25 7.98 15.12
CA ARG A 403 20.73 6.81 14.37
C ARG A 403 19.62 5.78 14.17
N LYS A 404 18.86 5.44 15.22
CA LYS A 404 17.71 4.52 15.08
C LYS A 404 16.66 5.08 14.11
N PHE A 405 16.41 6.38 14.17
CA PHE A 405 15.47 7.05 13.27
C PHE A 405 15.91 7.01 11.79
N SER A 406 17.21 7.08 11.50
CA SER A 406 17.72 7.04 10.12
C SER A 406 17.65 5.67 9.45
N GLU A 407 17.48 4.58 10.22
CA GLU A 407 17.30 3.22 9.71
C GLU A 407 15.98 3.03 8.92
N TYR A 408 15.08 4.01 8.97
CA TYR A 408 13.77 4.02 8.28
C TYR A 408 13.76 4.90 7.02
N ARG A 409 14.88 5.00 6.30
CA ARG A 409 15.08 5.89 5.12
C ARG A 409 13.88 5.95 4.17
N GLN A 410 13.37 4.81 3.68
CA GLN A 410 12.28 4.78 2.69
C GLN A 410 10.97 5.40 3.22
N ALA A 411 10.60 5.07 4.46
CA ALA A 411 9.42 5.67 5.09
C ALA A 411 9.62 7.17 5.33
N SER A 412 10.79 7.56 5.83
CA SER A 412 11.13 8.96 6.05
C SER A 412 11.08 9.78 4.76
N LEU A 413 11.57 9.25 3.63
CA LEU A 413 11.45 9.90 2.32
C LEU A 413 9.99 10.05 1.88
N SER A 414 9.14 9.04 2.11
CA SER A 414 7.72 9.14 1.77
C SER A 414 7.00 10.19 2.61
N ILE A 415 7.30 10.29 3.90
CA ILE A 415 6.66 11.26 4.80
C ILE A 415 7.13 12.68 4.46
N VAL A 416 8.45 12.87 4.35
CA VAL A 416 9.04 14.18 4.07
C VAL A 416 8.62 14.71 2.69
N GLY A 417 8.39 13.83 1.71
CA GLY A 417 7.87 14.25 0.41
C GLY A 417 6.48 14.90 0.44
N ASP A 418 5.68 14.64 1.47
CA ASP A 418 4.36 15.26 1.66
C ASP A 418 4.43 16.48 2.60
N MET A 419 5.59 16.72 3.23
CA MET A 419 5.80 17.83 4.16
C MET A 419 6.34 19.06 3.42
N LYS A 420 5.79 20.24 3.74
CA LYS A 420 6.40 21.49 3.28
C LYS A 420 7.73 21.74 3.99
N PRO A 421 8.75 22.32 3.33
CA PRO A 421 10.03 22.63 3.95
C PRO A 421 9.84 23.43 5.25
N GLY A 422 10.48 22.97 6.34
CA GLY A 422 10.44 23.66 7.63
C GLY A 422 9.19 23.46 8.48
N THR A 423 8.21 22.67 8.03
CA THR A 423 7.06 22.27 8.87
C THR A 423 7.47 21.45 10.09
N TRP A 424 8.61 20.77 10.04
CA TRP A 424 9.21 20.07 11.18
C TRP A 424 9.72 20.99 12.28
N ILE A 425 9.84 22.30 12.04
CA ILE A 425 10.33 23.23 13.06
C ILE A 425 9.30 23.40 14.18
N PRO A 426 9.71 23.28 15.46
CA PRO A 426 8.84 23.53 16.59
C PRO A 426 8.30 24.96 16.62
N SER A 427 7.07 25.14 17.15
CA SER A 427 6.57 26.44 17.57
C SER A 427 6.45 26.41 19.10
N PRO A 428 6.96 27.41 19.85
CA PRO A 428 7.65 28.61 19.38
C PRO A 428 9.01 28.31 18.70
N LYS A 429 9.48 29.23 17.84
CA LYS A 429 10.72 29.04 17.08
C LYS A 429 11.92 28.85 18.01
N PRO A 430 12.72 27.79 17.84
CA PRO A 430 13.89 27.56 18.67
C PRO A 430 14.98 28.63 18.48
N GLN A 431 15.77 28.89 19.52
CA GLN A 431 16.87 29.86 19.45
C GLN A 431 17.99 29.42 18.49
N TRP A 432 18.23 28.11 18.35
CA TRP A 432 19.28 27.58 17.47
C TRP A 432 19.05 27.93 15.99
N LEU A 433 17.80 28.10 15.59
CA LEU A 433 17.40 28.39 14.21
C LEU A 433 17.97 29.72 13.69
N GLY A 434 18.26 30.66 14.60
CA GLY A 434 18.85 31.96 14.26
C GLY A 434 20.32 31.91 13.84
N VAL A 435 21.01 30.78 14.05
CA VAL A 435 22.44 30.63 13.73
C VAL A 435 22.64 29.90 12.41
N PHE A 436 21.98 28.75 12.24
CA PHE A 436 22.00 27.95 11.03
C PHE A 436 20.59 27.38 10.80
N SER A 437 20.14 27.38 9.54
CA SER A 437 18.84 26.83 9.15
C SER A 437 18.86 26.42 7.68
N SER A 438 18.23 25.28 7.37
CA SER A 438 17.97 24.85 5.98
C SER A 438 17.00 25.77 5.23
N ILE A 439 16.31 26.67 5.95
CA ILE A 439 15.22 27.52 5.44
C ILE A 439 15.65 28.98 5.31
N ASN A 440 16.94 29.29 5.55
CA ASN A 440 17.45 30.63 5.30
C ASN A 440 17.51 30.90 3.78
N THR A 441 17.06 32.09 3.37
CA THR A 441 16.73 32.62 2.02
C THR A 441 17.81 32.50 0.92
N SER A 442 18.94 31.85 1.16
CA SER A 442 20.08 31.78 0.23
C SER A 442 20.35 30.38 -0.34
N THR A 443 19.71 29.33 0.17
CA THR A 443 19.77 27.99 -0.44
C THR A 443 18.52 27.79 -1.31
N PRO A 444 18.66 27.54 -2.63
CA PRO A 444 17.52 27.11 -3.43
C PRO A 444 17.00 25.80 -2.85
N ILE A 445 15.85 25.84 -2.19
CA ILE A 445 15.18 24.65 -1.69
C ILE A 445 14.51 24.04 -2.91
N ASP A 446 15.06 22.92 -3.40
CA ASP A 446 14.33 22.09 -4.35
C ASP A 446 13.21 21.38 -3.59
N GLU A 447 12.02 22.00 -3.58
CA GLU A 447 10.83 21.50 -2.87
C GLU A 447 10.42 20.10 -3.35
N ASN A 448 10.84 19.67 -4.54
CA ASN A 448 10.50 18.36 -5.11
C ASN A 448 11.54 17.28 -4.76
N ASN A 449 12.71 17.64 -4.25
CA ASN A 449 13.76 16.68 -3.93
C ASN A 449 13.60 16.16 -2.49
N LYS A 450 12.91 15.02 -2.37
CA LYS A 450 12.66 14.33 -1.09
C LYS A 450 13.96 14.00 -0.33
N GLU A 451 15.04 13.69 -1.04
CA GLU A 451 16.34 13.39 -0.43
C GLU A 451 17.00 14.65 0.16
N PHE A 452 16.88 15.78 -0.54
CA PHE A 452 17.36 17.07 -0.05
C PHE A 452 16.59 17.53 1.20
N LEU A 453 15.27 17.35 1.23
CA LEU A 453 14.47 17.68 2.41
C LEU A 453 14.81 16.80 3.60
N LEU A 454 15.06 15.51 3.39
CA LEU A 454 15.48 14.61 4.46
C LEU A 454 16.89 14.96 4.97
N SER A 455 17.83 15.29 4.08
CA SER A 455 19.15 15.82 4.43
C SER A 455 19.05 17.11 5.25
N SER A 456 18.15 18.00 4.86
CA SER A 456 17.87 19.26 5.56
C SER A 456 17.36 19.01 6.97
N TYR A 457 16.42 18.06 7.15
CA TYR A 457 15.92 17.69 8.48
C TYR A 457 17.01 17.16 9.42
N PHE A 458 17.84 16.21 8.97
CA PHE A 458 18.92 15.68 9.81
C PHE A 458 19.99 16.74 10.09
N SER A 459 20.26 17.64 9.13
CA SER A 459 21.14 18.78 9.33
C SER A 459 20.59 19.73 10.40
N ASP A 460 19.29 20.04 10.36
CA ASP A 460 18.62 20.86 11.38
C ASP A 460 18.64 20.18 12.76
N CYS A 461 18.53 18.85 12.83
CA CYS A 461 18.68 18.11 14.10
C CYS A 461 20.09 18.25 14.68
N ILE A 462 21.13 18.16 13.85
CA ILE A 462 22.52 18.32 14.30
C ILE A 462 22.76 19.75 14.78
N ASP A 463 22.24 20.74 14.06
CA ASP A 463 22.30 22.14 14.47
C ASP A 463 21.57 22.39 15.78
N ALA A 464 20.37 21.81 15.95
CA ALA A 464 19.61 21.87 17.19
C ALA A 464 20.44 21.33 18.36
N ILE A 465 21.08 20.16 18.19
CA ILE A 465 21.95 19.59 19.22
C ILE A 465 23.13 20.54 19.52
N MET A 466 23.89 20.92 18.49
CA MET A 466 25.15 21.65 18.66
C MET A 466 24.97 23.08 19.18
N ILE A 467 24.00 23.80 18.64
CA ILE A 467 23.77 25.20 19.01
C ILE A 467 23.01 25.30 20.33
N SER A 468 22.05 24.42 20.63
CA SER A 468 21.41 24.40 21.95
C SER A 468 22.43 24.03 23.04
N LEU A 469 23.37 23.11 22.77
CA LEU A 469 24.50 22.84 23.67
C LEU A 469 25.41 24.06 23.84
N GLU A 470 25.70 24.80 22.77
CA GLU A 470 26.49 26.03 22.86
C GLU A 470 25.81 27.08 23.75
N ILE A 471 24.52 27.34 23.53
CA ILE A 471 23.73 28.31 24.31
C ILE A 471 23.74 27.90 25.78
N LYS A 472 23.48 26.62 26.07
CA LYS A 472 23.48 26.10 27.43
C LYS A 472 24.87 26.20 28.08
N ALA A 473 25.92 25.84 27.36
CA ALA A 473 27.30 25.92 27.85
C ALA A 473 27.72 27.36 28.15
N LYS A 474 27.27 28.34 27.38
CA LYS A 474 27.52 29.78 27.65
C LYS A 474 26.89 30.26 28.96
N VAL A 475 25.71 29.74 29.30
CA VAL A 475 25.03 30.05 30.57
C VAL A 475 25.77 29.41 31.75
N LEU A 476 26.19 28.14 31.61
CA LEU A 476 26.84 27.39 32.69
C LEU A 476 28.32 27.75 32.90
N LEU A 477 29.02 28.17 31.84
CA LEU A 477 30.46 28.51 31.86
C LEU A 477 30.69 29.94 31.34
N PRO A 478 30.19 30.97 32.06
CA PRO A 478 30.34 32.35 31.62
C PRO A 478 31.83 32.72 31.50
N LYS A 479 32.18 33.44 30.44
CA LYS A 479 33.54 33.92 30.13
C LYS A 479 34.59 32.82 29.82
N LYS A 480 34.20 31.53 29.71
CA LYS A 480 35.10 30.42 29.36
C LYS A 480 34.94 29.96 27.91
N THR A 481 35.01 30.88 26.95
CA THR A 481 34.75 30.62 25.52
C THR A 481 35.63 29.50 24.93
N SER A 482 36.92 29.44 25.28
CA SER A 482 37.83 28.41 24.78
C SER A 482 37.44 27.00 25.25
N THR A 483 37.06 26.86 26.52
CA THR A 483 36.54 25.59 27.09
C THR A 483 35.22 25.17 26.44
N ILE A 484 34.32 26.12 26.17
CA ILE A 484 33.07 25.83 25.43
C ILE A 484 33.40 25.33 24.03
N GLY A 485 34.36 25.95 23.34
CA GLY A 485 34.82 25.49 22.02
C GLY A 485 35.36 24.05 22.05
N TYR A 486 36.18 23.70 23.04
CA TYR A 486 36.70 22.34 23.22
C TYR A 486 35.57 21.33 23.48
N PHE A 487 34.63 21.66 24.37
CA PHE A 487 33.46 20.82 24.65
C PHE A 487 32.64 20.55 23.38
N LEU A 488 32.35 21.59 22.59
CA LEU A 488 31.61 21.45 21.33
C LEU A 488 32.39 20.61 20.30
N MET A 489 33.69 20.82 20.16
CA MET A 489 34.53 20.01 19.26
C MET A 489 34.49 18.52 19.62
N THR A 490 34.52 18.20 20.92
CA THR A 490 34.47 16.81 21.39
C THR A 490 33.11 16.16 21.10
N ASN A 491 32.02 16.88 21.36
CA ASN A 491 30.67 16.40 21.05
C ASN A 491 30.45 16.24 19.53
N LEU A 492 30.93 17.20 18.72
CA LEU A 492 30.86 17.12 17.26
C LEU A 492 31.66 15.93 16.71
N THR A 493 32.83 15.65 17.29
CA THR A 493 33.65 14.49 16.89
C THR A 493 32.91 13.17 17.12
N LEU A 494 32.22 13.03 18.26
CA LEU A 494 31.36 11.85 18.50
C LEU A 494 30.24 11.78 17.46
N ILE A 495 29.53 12.89 17.23
CA ILE A 495 28.44 12.96 16.26
C ILE A 495 28.93 12.49 14.88
N GLU A 496 30.06 13.00 14.40
CA GLU A 496 30.66 12.59 13.13
C GLU A 496 31.07 11.11 13.11
N GLN A 497 31.61 10.57 14.20
CA GLN A 497 31.99 9.15 14.29
C GLN A 497 30.77 8.22 14.20
N VAL A 498 29.67 8.56 14.90
CA VAL A 498 28.42 7.80 14.84
C VAL A 498 27.79 7.92 13.45
N MET A 499 27.80 9.13 12.88
CA MET A 499 27.24 9.38 11.56
C MET A 499 27.93 8.59 10.47
N LYS A 500 29.28 8.58 10.44
CA LYS A 500 30.08 7.80 9.48
C LYS A 500 29.79 6.29 9.52
N LYS A 501 29.27 5.77 10.64
CA LYS A 501 28.90 4.35 10.83
C LYS A 501 27.40 4.09 10.62
N SER A 502 26.65 5.05 10.07
CA SER A 502 25.19 4.98 9.96
C SER A 502 24.69 5.48 8.61
N GLU A 503 23.42 5.18 8.31
CA GLU A 503 22.70 5.70 7.13
C GLU A 503 22.68 7.23 7.04
N ILE A 504 22.90 7.94 8.16
CA ILE A 504 22.92 9.41 8.22
C ILE A 504 23.99 9.97 7.27
N TYR A 505 25.15 9.31 7.14
CA TYR A 505 26.21 9.78 6.25
C TYR A 505 25.77 9.78 4.78
N SER A 506 25.06 8.74 4.34
CA SER A 506 24.48 8.67 3.00
C SER A 506 23.36 9.69 2.80
N ILE A 507 22.54 9.95 3.82
CA ILE A 507 21.40 10.87 3.74
C ILE A 507 21.88 12.34 3.62
N LEU A 508 22.91 12.75 4.35
CA LEU A 508 23.33 14.16 4.39
C LEU A 508 23.96 14.67 3.09
N GLY A 509 24.66 13.80 2.35
CA GLY A 509 25.32 14.17 1.11
C GLY A 509 26.32 15.33 1.26
N THR A 510 26.55 16.08 0.19
CA THR A 510 27.50 17.20 0.16
C THR A 510 27.04 18.39 1.00
N ALA A 511 25.77 18.77 0.88
CA ALA A 511 25.20 19.93 1.57
C ALA A 511 25.25 19.79 3.10
N GLY A 512 24.93 18.61 3.64
CA GLY A 512 25.03 18.34 5.07
C GLY A 512 26.49 18.35 5.57
N ASN A 513 27.43 17.83 4.76
CA ASN A 513 28.85 17.88 5.09
C ASN A 513 29.39 19.32 5.15
N GLU A 514 29.02 20.19 4.21
CA GLU A 514 29.40 21.61 4.28
C GLU A 514 28.89 22.31 5.54
N ARG A 515 27.70 21.93 6.01
CA ARG A 515 27.12 22.47 7.24
C ARG A 515 27.83 21.96 8.49
N LEU A 516 28.21 20.69 8.54
CA LEU A 516 29.08 20.14 9.58
C LEU A 516 30.42 20.88 9.62
N GLU A 517 31.03 21.19 8.47
CA GLU A 517 32.27 21.97 8.42
C GLU A 517 32.09 23.38 8.99
N LYS A 518 30.93 24.03 8.75
CA LYS A 518 30.61 25.33 9.35
C LYS A 518 30.49 25.24 10.87
N LEU A 519 29.83 24.21 11.39
CA LEU A 519 29.76 23.94 12.84
C LEU A 519 31.14 23.68 13.43
N ARG A 520 31.97 22.89 12.75
CA ARG A 520 33.34 22.61 13.17
C ARG A 520 34.19 23.88 13.25
N LYS A 521 34.14 24.71 12.20
CA LYS A 521 34.83 26.01 12.18
C LYS A 521 34.35 26.94 13.28
N ARG A 522 33.06 26.94 13.60
CA ARG A 522 32.49 27.74 14.69
C ARG A 522 33.03 27.30 16.05
N ALA A 523 32.95 26.01 16.36
CA ALA A 523 33.49 25.44 17.60
C ALA A 523 34.99 25.67 17.73
N LEU A 524 35.75 25.47 16.64
CA LEU A 524 37.18 25.75 16.58
C LEU A 524 37.50 27.23 16.82
N ASN A 525 36.75 28.16 16.23
CA ASN A 525 36.98 29.59 16.46
C ASN A 525 36.74 30.01 17.92
N MET A 526 35.73 29.41 18.58
CA MET A 526 35.52 29.61 20.02
C MET A 526 36.70 29.07 20.82
N PHE A 527 37.18 27.86 20.49
CA PHE A 527 38.35 27.25 21.12
C PHE A 527 39.60 28.13 20.98
N LEU A 528 39.87 28.61 19.76
CA LEU A 528 41.03 29.44 19.45
C LEU A 528 40.93 30.87 19.99
N THR A 529 39.81 31.31 20.56
CA THR A 529 39.64 32.70 21.01
C THR A 529 40.72 33.12 22.00
N SER A 530 41.07 32.28 22.98
CA SER A 530 42.12 32.61 23.95
C SER A 530 43.53 32.57 23.34
N TRP A 531 43.78 31.65 22.41
CA TRP A 531 45.04 31.58 21.65
C TRP A 531 45.22 32.77 20.69
N LYS A 532 44.12 33.27 20.11
CA LYS A 532 44.09 34.50 19.31
C LYS A 532 44.33 35.74 20.19
N GLY A 533 43.80 35.76 21.42
CA GLY A 533 44.13 36.77 22.42
C GLY A 533 45.63 36.83 22.70
N LEU A 534 46.23 35.67 23.01
CA LEU A 534 47.69 35.53 23.17
C LEU A 534 48.46 36.04 21.95
N ALA A 535 48.02 35.68 20.75
CA ALA A 535 48.64 36.14 19.50
C ALA A 535 48.51 37.66 19.28
N SER A 536 47.40 38.29 19.73
CA SER A 536 47.20 39.73 19.64
C SER A 536 48.23 40.51 20.45
N THR A 537 48.60 39.99 21.64
CA THR A 537 49.68 40.54 22.48
C THR A 537 51.00 40.68 21.71
N LEU A 538 51.25 39.81 20.73
CA LEU A 538 52.42 39.83 19.85
C LEU A 538 52.29 40.77 18.64
N MET A 539 51.07 41.08 18.18
CA MET A 539 50.80 41.82 16.94
C MET A 539 50.72 43.35 17.08
N ASP A 540 50.37 43.88 18.27
CA ASP A 540 50.23 45.34 18.57
C ASP A 540 51.55 46.15 18.53
N VAL A 541 52.49 45.67 17.74
CA VAL A 541 53.89 46.04 17.65
C VAL A 541 54.18 46.78 16.34
N THR A 542 53.29 46.64 15.35
CA THR A 542 53.34 47.39 14.09
C THR A 542 52.93 48.85 14.27
N VAL A 543 52.15 49.19 15.31
CA VAL A 543 51.65 50.57 15.56
C VAL A 543 52.64 51.44 16.34
N ILE A 544 53.68 50.86 16.96
CA ILE A 544 54.75 51.63 17.66
C ILE A 544 55.75 52.26 16.65
N THR A 545 55.51 52.07 15.35
CA THR A 545 56.27 52.72 14.26
C THR A 545 55.28 53.23 13.23
N GLY A 546 54.68 54.39 13.50
CA GLY A 546 53.99 55.16 12.46
C GLY A 546 54.99 55.65 11.43
N GLY A 547 54.82 55.21 10.18
CA GLY A 547 55.13 55.97 8.96
C GLY A 547 56.59 56.13 8.53
N ASN A 548 56.82 55.77 7.27
CA ASN A 548 57.92 56.14 6.38
C ASN A 548 59.29 55.44 6.46
N ASN A 549 59.46 54.59 5.44
CA ASN A 549 60.58 54.50 4.50
C ASN A 549 61.98 54.20 5.02
N GLY A 550 62.47 53.08 4.48
CA GLY A 550 63.87 52.69 4.26
C GLY A 550 64.93 53.66 4.78
N THR A 551 65.64 53.22 5.81
CA THR A 551 67.11 53.30 5.93
C THR A 551 67.51 52.66 7.25
N ASN A 552 68.61 51.89 7.20
CA ASN A 552 69.26 51.27 8.36
C ASN A 552 69.71 52.32 9.38
N LYS A 553 68.82 52.76 10.27
CA LYS A 553 69.17 53.51 11.48
C LYS A 553 68.53 52.86 12.69
N LYS A 554 69.39 52.37 13.60
CA LYS A 554 69.06 52.02 14.98
C LYS A 554 68.49 53.26 15.69
N THR A 555 67.21 53.52 15.56
CA THR A 555 66.51 54.48 16.41
C THR A 555 66.48 53.91 17.82
N LYS A 556 67.08 54.66 18.74
CA LYS A 556 67.17 54.36 20.17
C LYS A 556 65.73 54.16 20.69
N ILE A 557 65.38 52.93 21.06
CA ILE A 557 64.04 52.58 21.59
C ILE A 557 63.77 53.47 22.82
N SER A 558 62.64 54.18 22.84
CA SER A 558 62.27 55.06 23.96
C SER A 558 62.10 54.26 25.25
N SER A 559 62.35 54.85 26.43
CA SER A 559 62.14 54.18 27.72
C SER A 559 60.72 53.60 27.85
N LYS A 560 59.73 54.34 27.37
CA LYS A 560 58.32 53.91 27.30
C LYS A 560 58.12 52.66 26.44
N ASP A 561 58.81 52.57 25.30
CA ASP A 561 58.73 51.41 24.40
C ASP A 561 59.45 50.20 24.99
N LYS A 562 60.57 50.42 25.70
CA LYS A 562 61.30 49.36 26.41
C LYS A 562 60.44 48.71 27.48
N ASP A 563 59.68 49.51 28.25
CA ASP A 563 58.79 49.00 29.28
C ASP A 563 57.56 48.31 28.68
N ALA A 564 56.99 48.85 27.59
CA ALA A 564 55.94 48.16 26.84
C ALA A 564 56.38 46.79 26.28
N ILE A 565 57.61 46.67 25.78
CA ILE A 565 58.18 45.39 25.31
C ILE A 565 58.33 44.40 26.48
N LYS A 566 58.84 44.86 27.64
CA LYS A 566 58.97 44.03 28.85
C LYS A 566 57.62 43.51 29.34
N ASP A 567 56.61 44.36 29.34
CA ASP A 567 55.28 43.98 29.79
C ASP A 567 54.62 43.00 28.81
N LYS A 568 54.79 43.17 27.49
CA LYS A 568 54.35 42.18 26.50
C LYS A 568 54.99 40.81 26.70
N TRP A 569 56.31 40.75 26.96
CA TRP A 569 56.98 39.50 27.27
C TRP A 569 56.40 38.81 28.51
N LYS A 570 56.16 39.57 29.59
CA LYS A 570 55.55 39.03 30.81
C LYS A 570 54.12 38.54 30.58
N THR A 571 53.29 39.37 29.95
CA THR A 571 51.89 39.04 29.63
C THR A 571 51.83 37.80 28.76
N PHE A 572 52.64 37.72 27.70
CA PHE A 572 52.73 36.54 26.85
C PHE A 572 53.14 35.28 27.63
N ASN A 573 54.19 35.35 28.46
CA ASN A 573 54.64 34.18 29.22
C ASN A 573 53.56 33.68 30.18
N ASN A 574 52.88 34.59 30.88
CA ASN A 574 51.82 34.24 31.82
C ASN A 574 50.62 33.63 31.10
N GLU A 575 50.13 34.28 30.05
CA GLU A 575 48.99 33.80 29.25
C GLU A 575 49.31 32.47 28.56
N PHE A 576 50.51 32.30 28.01
CA PHE A 576 50.93 31.06 27.38
C PHE A 576 51.00 29.90 28.39
N ASP A 577 51.53 30.14 29.58
CA ASP A 577 51.60 29.12 30.64
C ASP A 577 50.21 28.70 31.11
N GLU A 578 49.30 29.65 31.29
CA GLU A 578 47.91 29.38 31.64
C GLU A 578 47.19 28.58 30.55
N LEU A 579 47.39 28.92 29.27
CA LEU A 579 46.79 28.19 28.16
C LEU A 579 47.37 26.78 27.99
N VAL A 580 48.68 26.61 28.15
CA VAL A 580 49.33 25.29 28.13
C VAL A 580 48.82 24.42 29.29
N LYS A 581 48.71 25.00 30.50
CA LYS A 581 48.15 24.30 31.67
C LYS A 581 46.68 23.92 31.43
N GLY A 582 45.88 24.84 30.89
CA GLY A 582 44.48 24.62 30.55
C GLY A 582 44.29 23.53 29.50
N PHE A 583 45.10 23.55 28.43
CA PHE A 583 45.04 22.53 27.38
C PHE A 583 45.36 21.14 27.91
N LYS A 584 46.40 21.00 28.74
CA LYS A 584 46.75 19.73 29.38
C LYS A 584 45.67 19.23 30.33
N ALA A 585 44.95 20.13 30.99
CA ALA A 585 43.86 19.80 31.89
C ALA A 585 42.63 19.18 31.18
N TYR A 586 42.49 19.35 29.85
CA TYR A 586 41.41 18.72 29.09
C TYR A 586 41.55 17.19 28.96
N GLY A 587 42.75 16.63 29.14
CA GLY A 587 42.93 15.16 29.12
C GLY A 587 42.45 14.48 27.84
N ILE A 588 42.72 15.07 26.66
CA ILE A 588 42.18 14.63 25.36
C ILE A 588 42.60 13.19 25.05
N LYS A 589 41.62 12.28 25.00
CA LYS A 589 41.84 10.85 24.69
C LYS A 589 41.92 10.56 23.19
N ASP A 590 41.15 11.29 22.38
CA ASP A 590 41.14 11.14 20.92
C ASP A 590 42.40 11.77 20.31
N GLN A 591 43.29 10.91 19.79
CA GLN A 591 44.55 11.36 19.20
C GLN A 591 44.37 12.18 17.93
N GLN A 592 43.34 11.91 17.12
CA GLN A 592 43.10 12.65 15.88
C GLN A 592 42.63 14.07 16.19
N LEU A 593 41.68 14.20 17.13
CA LEU A 593 41.23 15.51 17.60
C LEU A 593 42.38 16.29 18.24
N LYS A 594 43.20 15.62 19.07
CA LYS A 594 44.36 16.24 19.70
C LYS A 594 45.33 16.80 18.66
N GLN A 595 45.74 15.99 17.69
CA GLN A 595 46.64 16.42 16.61
C GLN A 595 46.06 17.58 15.80
N TYR A 596 44.75 17.55 15.52
CA TYR A 596 44.06 18.62 14.83
C TYR A 596 44.12 19.94 15.62
N LEU A 597 43.78 19.92 16.92
CA LEU A 597 43.82 21.14 17.75
C LEU A 597 45.24 21.69 17.91
N VAL A 598 46.24 20.83 18.07
CA VAL A 598 47.66 21.24 18.14
C VAL A 598 48.11 21.91 16.85
N LYS A 599 47.72 21.34 15.70
CA LYS A 599 47.98 21.94 14.39
C LYS A 599 47.34 23.32 14.28
N GLU A 600 46.09 23.46 14.70
CA GLU A 600 45.37 24.74 14.66
C GLU A 600 45.94 25.79 15.64
N ILE A 601 46.56 25.39 16.75
CA ILE A 601 47.27 26.29 17.69
C ILE A 601 48.64 26.74 17.14
N SER A 602 49.25 25.94 16.25
CA SER A 602 50.62 26.16 15.76
C SER A 602 50.81 27.49 15.02
N PHE A 603 49.73 28.20 14.65
CA PHE A 603 49.80 29.57 14.09
C PHE A 603 50.47 30.58 15.04
N VAL A 604 50.52 30.31 16.34
CA VAL A 604 51.21 31.17 17.33
C VAL A 604 52.73 31.16 17.11
N ILE A 605 53.29 30.04 16.61
CA ILE A 605 54.74 29.86 16.41
C ILE A 605 55.34 30.93 15.48
N PRO A 606 54.86 31.15 14.23
CA PRO A 606 55.43 32.16 13.35
C PRO A 606 55.28 33.60 13.90
N LEU A 607 54.19 33.90 14.61
CA LEU A 607 53.98 35.21 15.23
C LEU A 607 54.99 35.45 16.36
N TYR A 608 55.22 34.43 17.19
CA TYR A 608 56.23 34.46 18.23
C TYR A 608 57.64 34.62 17.66
N ASN A 609 57.99 33.85 16.62
CA ASN A 609 59.30 33.93 15.97
C ASN A 609 59.58 35.33 15.43
N ARG A 610 58.59 35.97 14.78
CA ARG A 610 58.71 37.34 14.29
C ARG A 610 58.91 38.35 15.41
N PHE A 611 58.15 38.23 16.51
CA PHE A 611 58.31 39.10 17.68
C PHE A 611 59.67 38.91 18.35
N TYR A 612 60.11 37.65 18.48
CA TYR A 612 61.40 37.27 19.02
C TYR A 612 62.54 37.87 18.17
N GLU A 613 62.52 37.71 16.85
CA GLU A 613 63.55 38.28 15.95
C GLU A 613 63.66 39.80 16.05
N LYS A 614 62.53 40.48 16.18
CA LYS A 614 62.49 41.95 16.24
C LYS A 614 63.05 42.51 17.55
N TYR A 615 62.81 41.83 18.69
CA TYR A 615 63.11 42.39 20.02
C TYR A 615 64.14 41.63 20.85
N ALA A 616 64.42 40.36 20.57
CA ALA A 616 65.37 39.57 21.36
C ALA A 616 66.79 40.16 21.35
N ASN A 617 67.19 40.75 20.21
CA ASN A 617 68.49 41.43 20.04
C ASN A 617 68.43 42.95 20.28
N GLY A 618 67.29 43.49 20.74
CA GLY A 618 67.11 44.92 20.98
C GLY A 618 67.62 45.37 22.36
N GLU A 619 68.01 46.65 22.49
CA GLU A 619 68.43 47.25 23.78
C GLU A 619 67.26 47.55 24.73
N PHE A 620 66.27 46.67 24.85
CA PHE A 620 65.10 46.90 25.70
C PHE A 620 65.36 46.63 27.19
N THR A 621 66.39 45.85 27.54
CA THR A 621 66.75 45.53 28.93
C THR A 621 68.22 45.09 29.05
N LYS A 622 68.81 45.22 30.25
CA LYS A 622 70.13 44.65 30.58
C LYS A 622 70.07 43.16 30.99
N HIS A 623 68.87 42.65 31.28
CA HIS A 623 68.64 41.27 31.73
C HIS A 623 67.57 40.60 30.85
N SER A 624 67.92 40.26 29.61
CA SER A 624 66.98 39.68 28.62
C SER A 624 66.38 38.34 29.06
N SER A 625 67.17 37.50 29.74
CA SER A 625 66.76 36.19 30.29
C SER A 625 65.63 36.27 31.32
N LYS A 626 65.43 37.42 31.98
CA LYS A 626 64.33 37.64 32.93
C LYS A 626 62.97 37.77 32.24
N TYR A 627 62.95 38.22 30.98
CA TYR A 627 61.73 38.51 30.23
C TYR A 627 61.47 37.48 29.12
N ILE A 628 62.52 36.99 28.47
CA ILE A 628 62.42 35.98 27.41
C ILE A 628 62.55 34.59 28.05
N LYS A 629 61.41 33.97 28.39
CA LYS A 629 61.35 32.65 29.07
C LYS A 629 61.49 31.47 28.10
N TYR A 630 61.04 31.64 26.86
CA TYR A 630 61.02 30.62 25.82
C TYR A 630 61.98 31.04 24.70
N ASP A 631 62.73 30.08 24.16
CA ASP A 631 63.38 30.26 22.85
C ASP A 631 62.46 29.70 21.76
N LYS A 632 62.67 30.10 20.50
CA LYS A 632 61.87 29.68 19.34
C LYS A 632 61.65 28.17 19.30
N GLY A 633 62.74 27.40 19.47
CA GLY A 633 62.69 25.94 19.47
C GLY A 633 61.93 25.36 20.68
N LYS A 634 62.13 25.95 21.86
CA LYS A 634 61.46 25.52 23.10
C LYS A 634 59.95 25.77 23.04
N LEU A 635 59.51 26.92 22.53
CA LEU A 635 58.09 27.21 22.37
C LEU A 635 57.42 26.28 21.36
N ALA A 636 58.05 26.06 20.20
CA ALA A 636 57.55 25.14 19.18
C ALA A 636 57.44 23.70 19.73
N SER A 637 58.45 23.24 20.47
CA SER A 637 58.43 21.92 21.12
C SER A 637 57.31 21.80 22.15
N ILE A 638 57.07 22.84 22.97
CA ILE A 638 55.96 22.83 23.94
C ILE A 638 54.61 22.70 23.21
N ILE A 639 54.38 23.46 22.14
CA ILE A 639 53.13 23.40 21.37
C ILE A 639 52.95 22.03 20.71
N GLN A 640 54.01 21.46 20.12
CA GLN A 640 53.95 20.15 19.47
C GLN A 640 53.71 18.99 20.45
N THR A 641 54.05 19.17 21.73
CA THR A 641 53.91 18.14 22.78
C THR A 641 52.65 18.30 23.64
N LEU A 642 51.87 19.37 23.42
CA LEU A 642 50.52 19.53 23.99
C LEU A 642 49.67 18.33 23.64
#